data_AF-A0A6L9Z3W1-F1
#
_entry.id   AF-A0A6L9Z3W1-F1
#
_cell.length_a   1.000
_cell.length_b   1.000
_cell.length_c   1.000
_cell.angle_alpha   90.00
_cell.angle_beta   90.00
_cell.angle_gamma   90.00
#
_symmetry.space_group_name_H-M   'P 1'
#
loop_
_entity.id
_entity.type
_entity.pdbx_description
1 polymer ?
#
loop_
_entity_poly.entity_id
_entity_poly.type
_entity_poly.pdbx_seq_one_letter_code
_entity_poly.pdbx_strand_id
1 'polypeptide(L)'
;MSRNALVIGINTYSYERLNNLTAPGRDAEAIAQLLEKYGDFKVTRLPAVKDKQNNTIRVGKKTKVTLTELKKTIVQLFKPNGKPPDTALLYFSGHGLREDLGISEGFLATSDVNPDMGSWGLSLQWLRRLLQESEVRQQVIILDCCYAGEVLNIAEADPGDRGKGRDRCFIAASRAFELAYEEIDSNHSVLTSALIKGLEPSQERWVTNYSLVDLLTQQQNAFPQRPVFSNSGETINLTRRWTAATKQLAASAKNICPYKGLAYFDCTEEDAKYFYGRTALTDQLLEKVRVGNFLAVLGASGSGKSSVVRAGLLYQLQLGRRLSGSESWQIKILQPGEHPLNSLALTFVDSGLSDIERATQLAQAEDLIKKGSEGLRQLIAVTDTQRLMLVVDQFEEAFTLCQDSSERQQFFECLLGALAKTGNKLCLVLTMRADFFGKCLEQDYSGLAQQIQHHGVAVMPMSPGELKQAIVEPAKQVELDIEPELVKEILADVADAPGYLPLLQYTLTRLWEESTDNCLRLNTYVKLGGVMGTLRQRATEVYELFSEEEQAAVRHIFLALTQLGEGTEDTRRRVLKPSLVNQRYSEELIDTVVQKLADEKLVVTTEMVGKGREAKRVAVVDVAHEALIRHWSLLRSWISENRDGMRIARKIEAAAEEWKREGKPEEIAFLLQGAKLSNAEDYLAKDLYQGQLNSNAQELIKVSQEVRERILDQEKQRQQKLLEESEGRRKAEVKARQLAEEREKEQAHANKKLRGKTRQLGVLLILVIIVKIIAIIVSLLYHNKGIQAINAALESKARNIKSSVLLIPTTKELIQAIKI
;
A
#
# COMPACT_ATOMS: atom_id res chain seq x y z
N MET A 1 5.60 -37.21 -21.02
CA MET A 1 4.71 -37.86 -20.04
C MET A 1 4.08 -39.09 -20.68
N SER A 2 3.96 -40.21 -19.96
CA SER A 2 3.32 -41.43 -20.45
C SER A 2 1.81 -41.41 -20.18
N ARG A 3 1.01 -41.58 -21.23
CA ARG A 3 -0.46 -41.51 -21.18
C ARG A 3 -1.02 -42.84 -21.65
N ASN A 4 -1.67 -43.58 -20.77
CA ASN A 4 -2.23 -44.91 -21.07
C ASN A 4 -3.75 -44.86 -20.90
N ALA A 5 -4.48 -45.55 -21.78
CA ALA A 5 -5.93 -45.73 -21.61
C ALA A 5 -6.30 -47.21 -21.67
N LEU A 6 -7.29 -47.61 -20.89
CA LEU A 6 -7.98 -48.89 -20.99
C LEU A 6 -9.42 -48.61 -21.39
N VAL A 7 -9.82 -49.12 -22.55
CA VAL A 7 -11.10 -48.83 -23.19
C VAL A 7 -11.84 -50.15 -23.39
N ILE A 8 -12.93 -50.32 -22.64
CA ILE A 8 -13.66 -51.58 -22.46
C ILE A 8 -15.06 -51.46 -23.04
N GLY A 9 -15.48 -52.42 -23.85
CA GLY A 9 -16.85 -52.51 -24.38
C GLY A 9 -17.36 -53.95 -24.35
N ILE A 10 -18.33 -54.25 -23.46
CA ILE A 10 -18.84 -55.62 -23.27
C ILE A 10 -20.24 -55.75 -23.88
N ASN A 11 -20.30 -56.44 -25.01
CA ASN A 11 -21.54 -56.75 -25.74
C ASN A 11 -22.22 -58.05 -25.28
N THR A 12 -21.43 -59.06 -24.85
CA THR A 12 -21.94 -60.42 -24.64
C THR A 12 -21.93 -60.84 -23.18
N TYR A 13 -23.02 -61.44 -22.70
CA TYR A 13 -23.21 -61.91 -21.33
C TYR A 13 -23.70 -63.36 -21.33
N SER A 14 -23.38 -64.12 -20.27
CA SER A 14 -23.72 -65.55 -20.17
C SER A 14 -24.92 -65.84 -19.26
N TYR A 15 -25.37 -64.84 -18.50
CA TYR A 15 -26.52 -64.95 -17.61
C TYR A 15 -27.82 -64.69 -18.37
N GLU A 16 -28.76 -65.64 -18.32
CA GLU A 16 -29.97 -65.63 -19.16
C GLU A 16 -30.88 -64.41 -18.92
N ARG A 17 -30.86 -63.84 -17.71
CA ARG A 17 -31.64 -62.63 -17.38
C ARG A 17 -30.96 -61.31 -17.76
N LEU A 18 -29.79 -61.35 -18.42
CA LEU A 18 -29.03 -60.17 -18.83
C LEU A 18 -28.83 -60.14 -20.35
N ASN A 19 -29.61 -59.28 -21.02
CA ASN A 19 -29.61 -59.18 -22.47
C ASN A 19 -28.24 -58.73 -23.03
N ASN A 20 -27.85 -59.32 -24.16
CA ASN A 20 -26.69 -58.88 -24.94
C ASN A 20 -26.92 -57.46 -25.49
N LEU A 21 -25.87 -56.64 -25.49
CA LEU A 21 -25.90 -55.25 -25.95
C LEU A 21 -25.24 -55.12 -27.34
N THR A 22 -25.64 -54.12 -28.11
CA THR A 22 -25.13 -53.84 -29.47
C THR A 22 -24.15 -52.66 -29.51
N ALA A 23 -24.42 -51.61 -28.73
CA ALA A 23 -23.65 -50.36 -28.69
C ALA A 23 -22.24 -50.43 -28.05
N PRO A 24 -22.00 -51.12 -26.90
CA PRO A 24 -20.75 -50.95 -26.13
C PRO A 24 -19.43 -51.15 -26.88
N GLY A 25 -19.33 -52.18 -27.72
CA GLY A 25 -18.14 -52.40 -28.55
C GLY A 25 -18.01 -51.47 -29.78
N ARG A 26 -19.04 -50.69 -30.14
CA ARG A 26 -18.91 -49.53 -31.05
C ARG A 26 -18.45 -48.31 -30.27
N ASP A 27 -19.07 -48.06 -29.13
CA ASP A 27 -18.79 -46.92 -28.25
C ASP A 27 -17.33 -46.91 -27.76
N ALA A 28 -16.88 -48.03 -27.22
CA ALA A 28 -15.49 -48.26 -26.84
C ALA A 28 -14.51 -48.11 -28.02
N GLU A 29 -14.85 -48.59 -29.22
CA GLU A 29 -13.94 -48.45 -30.37
C GLU A 29 -13.84 -46.99 -30.85
N ALA A 30 -14.94 -46.22 -30.84
CA ALA A 30 -14.92 -44.81 -31.20
C ALA A 30 -14.09 -43.97 -30.21
N ILE A 31 -14.27 -44.20 -28.90
CA ILE A 31 -13.46 -43.54 -27.86
C ILE A 31 -11.99 -43.94 -27.99
N ALA A 32 -11.67 -45.21 -28.25
CA ALA A 32 -10.30 -45.67 -28.46
C ALA A 32 -9.62 -44.94 -29.63
N GLN A 33 -10.28 -44.86 -30.79
CA GLN A 33 -9.75 -44.17 -31.98
C GLN A 33 -9.56 -42.67 -31.73
N LEU A 34 -10.47 -42.04 -31.01
CA LEU A 34 -10.40 -40.61 -30.69
C LEU A 34 -9.20 -40.31 -29.76
N LEU A 35 -9.02 -41.12 -28.71
CA LEU A 35 -7.90 -41.00 -27.77
C LEU A 35 -6.53 -41.29 -28.42
N GLU A 36 -6.46 -42.21 -29.39
CA GLU A 36 -5.25 -42.44 -30.19
C GLU A 36 -4.98 -41.26 -31.16
N LYS A 37 -6.01 -40.74 -31.82
CA LYS A 37 -5.89 -39.72 -32.87
C LYS A 37 -5.57 -38.32 -32.33
N TYR A 38 -6.18 -37.94 -31.21
CA TYR A 38 -6.08 -36.57 -30.66
C TYR A 38 -5.49 -36.53 -29.24
N GLY A 39 -5.40 -37.65 -28.55
CA GLY A 39 -5.09 -37.70 -27.12
C GLY A 39 -3.72 -38.26 -26.74
N ASP A 40 -2.85 -38.61 -27.70
CA ASP A 40 -1.54 -39.22 -27.45
C ASP A 40 -1.56 -40.45 -26.51
N PHE A 41 -2.73 -41.09 -26.33
CA PHE A 41 -2.89 -42.21 -25.41
C PHE A 41 -2.43 -43.50 -26.06
N LYS A 42 -1.63 -44.28 -25.33
CA LYS A 42 -1.45 -45.71 -25.62
C LYS A 42 -2.70 -46.47 -25.17
N VAL A 43 -3.62 -46.72 -26.11
CA VAL A 43 -4.91 -47.35 -25.81
C VAL A 43 -4.79 -48.87 -25.81
N THR A 44 -5.25 -49.48 -24.71
CA THR A 44 -5.50 -50.93 -24.58
C THR A 44 -7.00 -51.17 -24.73
N ARG A 45 -7.38 -51.96 -25.73
CA ARG A 45 -8.79 -52.32 -26.01
C ARG A 45 -9.15 -53.64 -25.32
N LEU A 46 -10.34 -53.75 -24.72
CA LEU A 46 -10.84 -54.99 -24.13
C LEU A 46 -12.32 -55.23 -24.49
N PRO A 47 -12.71 -56.39 -25.03
CA PRO A 47 -11.85 -57.49 -25.49
C PRO A 47 -11.08 -57.13 -26.77
N ALA A 48 -9.80 -57.50 -26.85
CA ALA A 48 -8.97 -57.25 -28.04
C ALA A 48 -9.20 -58.30 -29.14
N VAL A 49 -9.55 -57.88 -30.34
CA VAL A 49 -9.65 -58.75 -31.52
C VAL A 49 -8.82 -58.16 -32.67
N LYS A 50 -8.00 -58.98 -33.33
CA LYS A 50 -7.30 -58.58 -34.56
C LYS A 50 -8.28 -58.54 -35.73
N ASP A 51 -8.30 -57.41 -36.44
CA ASP A 51 -9.00 -57.30 -37.71
C ASP A 51 -8.24 -58.08 -38.80
N LYS A 52 -8.96 -58.96 -39.51
CA LYS A 52 -8.39 -59.81 -40.56
C LYS A 52 -8.03 -59.04 -41.83
N GLN A 53 -8.56 -57.84 -42.02
CA GLN A 53 -8.33 -57.05 -43.24
C GLN A 53 -7.09 -56.15 -43.11
N ASN A 54 -6.94 -55.44 -41.97
CA ASN A 54 -5.94 -54.39 -41.81
C ASN A 54 -4.86 -54.69 -40.75
N ASN A 55 -4.89 -55.88 -40.12
CA ASN A 55 -3.99 -56.29 -39.02
C ASN A 55 -4.00 -55.35 -37.79
N THR A 56 -5.03 -54.50 -37.67
CA THR A 56 -5.26 -53.60 -36.53
C THR A 56 -5.95 -54.33 -35.38
N ILE A 57 -5.82 -53.83 -34.14
CA ILE A 57 -6.53 -54.34 -32.97
C ILE A 57 -7.76 -53.47 -32.73
N ARG A 58 -8.93 -54.10 -32.59
CA ARG A 58 -10.22 -53.44 -32.33
C ARG A 58 -10.99 -54.11 -31.18
N VAL A 59 -12.00 -53.43 -30.64
CA VAL A 59 -12.89 -53.99 -29.60
C VAL A 59 -13.78 -55.11 -30.18
N GLY A 60 -13.78 -56.27 -29.51
CA GLY A 60 -14.42 -57.51 -29.96
C GLY A 60 -15.90 -57.65 -29.60
N LYS A 61 -16.80 -57.34 -30.55
CA LYS A 61 -18.27 -57.37 -30.34
C LYS A 61 -18.91 -58.73 -30.01
N LYS A 62 -18.19 -59.84 -30.18
CA LYS A 62 -18.66 -61.22 -29.89
C LYS A 62 -17.75 -61.98 -28.91
N THR A 63 -16.74 -61.31 -28.37
CA THR A 63 -15.74 -61.92 -27.48
C THR A 63 -16.19 -61.69 -26.04
N LYS A 64 -16.17 -62.75 -25.23
CA LYS A 64 -16.48 -62.65 -23.79
C LYS A 64 -15.27 -62.09 -23.03
N VAL A 65 -15.52 -61.26 -22.03
CA VAL A 65 -14.52 -60.75 -21.07
C VAL A 65 -14.82 -61.34 -19.70
N THR A 66 -13.83 -61.97 -19.08
CA THR A 66 -13.99 -62.55 -17.73
C THR A 66 -13.68 -61.56 -16.62
N LEU A 67 -14.20 -61.78 -15.41
CA LEU A 67 -13.88 -60.96 -14.23
C LEU A 67 -12.37 -60.95 -13.94
N THR A 68 -11.70 -62.09 -14.09
CA THR A 68 -10.24 -62.24 -13.89
C THR A 68 -9.45 -61.42 -14.90
N GLU A 69 -9.85 -61.44 -16.16
CA GLU A 69 -9.23 -60.65 -17.24
C GLU A 69 -9.43 -59.15 -17.01
N LEU A 70 -10.65 -58.72 -16.66
CA LEU A 70 -10.96 -57.33 -16.37
C LEU A 70 -10.14 -56.79 -15.19
N LYS A 71 -10.12 -57.52 -14.06
CA LYS A 71 -9.30 -57.16 -12.87
C LYS A 71 -7.81 -57.02 -13.24
N LYS A 72 -7.26 -58.00 -13.96
CA LYS A 72 -5.85 -58.00 -14.37
C LYS A 72 -5.49 -56.77 -15.20
N THR A 73 -6.31 -56.41 -16.18
CA THR A 73 -6.04 -55.29 -17.09
C THR A 73 -6.19 -53.93 -16.39
N ILE A 74 -7.16 -53.77 -15.47
CA ILE A 74 -7.31 -52.55 -14.67
C ILE A 74 -6.13 -52.38 -13.68
N VAL A 75 -5.68 -53.45 -13.03
CA VAL A 75 -4.46 -53.41 -12.19
C VAL A 75 -3.24 -53.02 -13.01
N GLN A 76 -3.08 -53.56 -14.23
CA GLN A 76 -1.98 -53.19 -15.12
C GLN A 76 -2.00 -51.70 -15.54
N LEU A 77 -3.17 -51.06 -15.58
CA LEU A 77 -3.29 -49.63 -15.87
C LEU A 77 -2.89 -48.76 -14.65
N PHE A 78 -3.45 -49.05 -13.47
CA PHE A 78 -3.36 -48.16 -12.30
C PHE A 78 -2.27 -48.54 -11.28
N LYS A 79 -1.82 -49.80 -11.24
CA LYS A 79 -0.80 -50.31 -10.32
C LYS A 79 0.12 -51.34 -11.02
N PRO A 80 0.82 -50.97 -12.11
CA PRO A 80 1.75 -51.86 -12.80
C PRO A 80 2.97 -52.22 -11.94
N ASN A 81 3.63 -53.34 -12.24
CA ASN A 81 4.87 -53.79 -11.58
C ASN A 81 6.13 -52.95 -11.96
N GLY A 82 5.94 -51.69 -12.36
CA GLY A 82 7.00 -50.80 -12.84
C GLY A 82 6.50 -49.35 -12.83
N LYS A 83 7.21 -48.42 -13.48
CA LYS A 83 6.83 -47.00 -13.45
C LYS A 83 5.38 -46.80 -13.94
N PRO A 84 4.47 -46.24 -13.12
CA PRO A 84 3.09 -45.98 -13.55
C PRO A 84 3.05 -44.91 -14.67
N PRO A 85 1.98 -44.87 -15.47
CA PRO A 85 1.75 -43.75 -16.38
C PRO A 85 1.52 -42.45 -15.60
N ASP A 86 1.90 -41.32 -16.19
CA ASP A 86 1.59 -39.98 -15.64
C ASP A 86 0.07 -39.73 -15.69
N THR A 87 -0.59 -40.17 -16.78
CA THR A 87 -2.05 -40.12 -16.97
C THR A 87 -2.60 -41.51 -17.29
N ALA A 88 -3.58 -41.98 -16.51
CA ALA A 88 -4.35 -43.18 -16.79
C ALA A 88 -5.83 -42.83 -17.04
N LEU A 89 -6.39 -43.35 -18.14
CA LEU A 89 -7.82 -43.23 -18.45
C LEU A 89 -8.47 -44.61 -18.49
N LEU A 90 -9.52 -44.81 -17.71
CA LEU A 90 -10.41 -45.97 -17.77
C LEU A 90 -11.73 -45.55 -18.41
N TYR A 91 -12.09 -46.17 -19.52
CA TYR A 91 -13.42 -46.07 -20.11
C TYR A 91 -14.07 -47.46 -20.09
N PHE A 92 -15.29 -47.55 -19.57
CA PHE A 92 -16.10 -48.75 -19.55
C PHE A 92 -17.48 -48.49 -20.15
N SER A 93 -17.88 -49.33 -21.10
CA SER A 93 -19.25 -49.42 -21.61
C SER A 93 -19.78 -50.84 -21.51
N GLY A 94 -21.00 -51.00 -20.97
CA GLY A 94 -21.62 -52.29 -20.66
C GLY A 94 -22.75 -52.19 -19.65
N HIS A 95 -23.13 -53.32 -19.05
CA HIS A 95 -24.12 -53.34 -17.97
C HIS A 95 -23.48 -52.99 -16.61
N GLY A 96 -24.23 -52.27 -15.77
CA GLY A 96 -24.02 -52.19 -14.33
C GLY A 96 -24.97 -53.16 -13.60
N LEU A 97 -24.57 -53.63 -12.42
CA LEU A 97 -25.38 -54.50 -11.55
C LEU A 97 -25.31 -53.96 -10.10
N ARG A 98 -26.37 -54.17 -9.32
CA ARG A 98 -26.43 -53.85 -7.89
C ARG A 98 -26.84 -55.08 -7.09
N GLU A 99 -26.14 -55.33 -5.99
CA GLU A 99 -26.61 -56.17 -4.90
C GLU A 99 -27.23 -55.27 -3.81
N ASP A 100 -28.39 -55.65 -3.27
CA ASP A 100 -29.06 -54.93 -2.18
C ASP A 100 -29.54 -55.93 -1.12
N LEU A 101 -28.75 -56.02 -0.05
CA LEU A 101 -28.99 -56.89 1.11
C LEU A 101 -29.06 -56.06 2.41
N GLY A 102 -29.60 -54.84 2.31
CA GLY A 102 -29.57 -53.83 3.39
C GLY A 102 -28.31 -52.96 3.38
N ILE A 103 -27.32 -53.33 2.57
CA ILE A 103 -26.27 -52.46 2.05
C ILE A 103 -26.36 -52.56 0.52
N SER A 104 -26.38 -51.42 -0.15
CA SER A 104 -26.29 -51.33 -1.61
C SER A 104 -24.83 -51.37 -2.02
N GLU A 105 -24.44 -52.28 -2.92
CA GLU A 105 -23.12 -52.27 -3.57
C GLU A 105 -23.25 -52.36 -5.10
N GLY A 106 -22.51 -51.49 -5.79
CA GLY A 106 -22.45 -51.43 -7.25
C GLY A 106 -21.31 -52.24 -7.89
N PHE A 107 -21.61 -52.86 -9.04
CA PHE A 107 -20.70 -53.69 -9.82
C PHE A 107 -20.73 -53.37 -11.32
N LEU A 108 -19.58 -53.46 -12.00
CA LEU A 108 -19.50 -53.49 -13.46
C LEU A 108 -19.61 -54.93 -13.96
N ALA A 109 -20.56 -55.20 -14.86
CA ALA A 109 -20.83 -56.56 -15.31
C ALA A 109 -19.78 -57.07 -16.32
N THR A 110 -19.25 -58.26 -16.07
CA THR A 110 -18.42 -59.03 -17.01
C THR A 110 -19.27 -60.07 -17.76
N SER A 111 -18.71 -60.69 -18.80
CA SER A 111 -19.45 -61.69 -19.60
C SER A 111 -19.79 -62.97 -18.85
N ASP A 112 -19.15 -63.21 -17.72
CA ASP A 112 -19.23 -64.38 -16.82
C ASP A 112 -19.98 -64.11 -15.50
N VAL A 113 -20.70 -62.98 -15.40
CA VAL A 113 -21.60 -62.73 -14.26
C VAL A 113 -22.68 -63.82 -14.15
N ASN A 114 -23.07 -64.10 -12.92
CA ASN A 114 -24.24 -64.90 -12.55
C ASN A 114 -24.69 -64.51 -11.13
N PRO A 115 -25.56 -63.49 -11.00
CA PRO A 115 -26.10 -63.03 -9.71
C PRO A 115 -26.77 -64.13 -8.88
N ASP A 116 -27.47 -65.10 -9.50
CA ASP A 116 -28.09 -66.23 -8.80
C ASP A 116 -27.06 -67.13 -8.09
N MET A 117 -25.77 -67.03 -8.48
CA MET A 117 -24.63 -67.74 -7.89
C MET A 117 -23.66 -66.79 -7.14
N GLY A 118 -24.09 -65.56 -6.83
CA GLY A 118 -23.26 -64.54 -6.15
C GLY A 118 -22.14 -63.93 -7.00
N SER A 119 -22.15 -64.14 -8.33
CA SER A 119 -21.14 -63.57 -9.24
C SER A 119 -21.65 -62.27 -9.87
N TRP A 120 -21.43 -61.16 -9.19
CA TRP A 120 -21.92 -59.83 -9.58
C TRP A 120 -20.99 -59.04 -10.52
N GLY A 121 -19.73 -59.47 -10.69
CA GLY A 121 -18.74 -58.81 -11.54
C GLY A 121 -17.71 -57.99 -10.75
N LEU A 122 -17.35 -56.80 -11.26
CA LEU A 122 -16.31 -55.96 -10.67
C LEU A 122 -16.89 -54.93 -9.70
N SER A 123 -16.73 -55.15 -8.39
CA SER A 123 -17.09 -54.20 -7.33
C SER A 123 -16.47 -52.81 -7.55
N LEU A 124 -17.29 -51.78 -7.41
CA LEU A 124 -16.84 -50.38 -7.43
C LEU A 124 -16.07 -50.00 -6.17
N GLN A 125 -16.38 -50.59 -5.01
CA GLN A 125 -15.59 -50.41 -3.78
C GLN A 125 -14.17 -50.95 -3.96
N TRP A 126 -14.01 -52.09 -4.64
CA TRP A 126 -12.69 -52.62 -5.01
C TRP A 126 -11.94 -51.67 -5.97
N LEU A 127 -12.64 -51.10 -6.97
CA LEU A 127 -12.05 -50.12 -7.88
C LEU A 127 -11.59 -48.86 -7.13
N ARG A 128 -12.41 -48.34 -6.22
CA ARG A 128 -12.07 -47.21 -5.34
C ARG A 128 -10.80 -47.48 -4.54
N ARG A 129 -10.71 -48.64 -3.90
CA ARG A 129 -9.51 -49.03 -3.15
C ARG A 129 -8.27 -49.08 -4.05
N LEU A 130 -8.38 -49.63 -5.26
CA LEU A 130 -7.28 -49.63 -6.22
C LEU A 130 -6.85 -48.19 -6.62
N LEU A 131 -7.79 -47.27 -6.82
CA LEU A 131 -7.51 -45.86 -7.15
C LEU A 131 -6.90 -45.07 -5.98
N GLN A 132 -7.23 -45.44 -4.74
CA GLN A 132 -6.57 -44.94 -3.52
C GLN A 132 -5.11 -45.43 -3.44
N GLU A 133 -4.87 -46.73 -3.68
CA GLU A 133 -3.53 -47.33 -3.65
C GLU A 133 -2.67 -47.02 -4.90
N SER A 134 -3.27 -46.58 -6.00
CA SER A 134 -2.59 -46.30 -7.27
C SER A 134 -1.66 -45.09 -7.22
N GLU A 135 -0.41 -45.23 -7.66
CA GLU A 135 0.57 -44.13 -7.73
C GLU A 135 0.40 -43.21 -8.96
N VAL A 136 -0.58 -43.47 -9.83
CA VAL A 136 -0.83 -42.61 -11.01
C VAL A 136 -1.23 -41.20 -10.58
N ARG A 137 -0.55 -40.19 -11.14
CA ARG A 137 -0.81 -38.76 -10.86
C ARG A 137 -2.18 -38.32 -11.35
N GLN A 138 -2.52 -38.61 -12.61
CA GLN A 138 -3.77 -38.17 -13.24
C GLN A 138 -4.68 -39.36 -13.57
N GLN A 139 -5.83 -39.44 -12.91
CA GLN A 139 -6.76 -40.58 -12.98
C GLN A 139 -8.10 -40.14 -13.61
N VAL A 140 -8.41 -40.62 -14.81
CA VAL A 140 -9.68 -40.37 -15.51
C VAL A 140 -10.51 -41.65 -15.54
N ILE A 141 -11.75 -41.61 -15.07
CA ILE A 141 -12.67 -42.75 -15.00
C ILE A 141 -13.99 -42.36 -15.66
N ILE A 142 -14.37 -43.07 -16.72
CA ILE A 142 -15.59 -42.84 -17.50
C ILE A 142 -16.41 -44.13 -17.52
N LEU A 143 -17.59 -44.12 -16.91
CA LEU A 143 -18.48 -45.28 -16.77
C LEU A 143 -19.80 -45.05 -17.53
N ASP A 144 -19.83 -45.51 -18.78
CA ASP A 144 -21.00 -45.50 -19.65
C ASP A 144 -21.79 -46.81 -19.50
N CYS A 145 -22.38 -47.00 -18.32
CA CYS A 145 -23.21 -48.16 -18.02
C CYS A 145 -24.56 -47.70 -17.43
N CYS A 146 -25.62 -48.45 -17.74
CA CYS A 146 -26.89 -48.27 -17.03
C CYS A 146 -26.67 -48.43 -15.52
N TYR A 147 -27.46 -47.72 -14.72
CA TYR A 147 -27.42 -47.66 -13.26
C TYR A 147 -26.41 -46.71 -12.59
N ALA A 148 -25.48 -46.07 -13.31
CA ALA A 148 -24.38 -45.33 -12.67
C ALA A 148 -24.72 -43.97 -12.00
N GLY A 149 -26.00 -43.59 -11.85
CA GLY A 149 -26.44 -42.36 -11.20
C GLY A 149 -27.21 -42.53 -9.87
N GLU A 150 -28.12 -43.51 -9.79
CA GLU A 150 -28.95 -43.77 -8.60
C GLU A 150 -28.78 -45.18 -7.99
N VAL A 151 -28.17 -46.10 -8.73
CA VAL A 151 -28.13 -47.54 -8.39
C VAL A 151 -26.69 -48.06 -8.23
N LEU A 152 -25.72 -47.41 -8.86
CA LEU A 152 -24.31 -47.44 -8.48
C LEU A 152 -23.98 -46.05 -7.93
N ASN A 153 -23.78 -45.90 -6.62
CA ASN A 153 -23.42 -44.59 -6.08
C ASN A 153 -21.99 -44.27 -6.51
N ILE A 154 -21.77 -43.16 -7.23
CA ILE A 154 -20.43 -42.78 -7.69
C ILE A 154 -19.47 -42.55 -6.52
N ALA A 155 -19.97 -42.20 -5.33
CA ALA A 155 -19.17 -42.14 -4.11
C ALA A 155 -18.63 -43.52 -3.66
N GLU A 156 -19.13 -44.65 -4.16
CA GLU A 156 -18.53 -45.97 -3.95
C GLU A 156 -17.27 -46.18 -4.79
N ALA A 157 -17.17 -45.53 -5.96
CA ALA A 157 -16.02 -45.58 -6.87
C ALA A 157 -15.03 -44.41 -6.66
N ASP A 158 -15.54 -43.22 -6.34
CA ASP A 158 -14.74 -42.02 -6.06
C ASP A 158 -14.01 -42.21 -4.71
N PRO A 159 -12.67 -42.13 -4.68
CA PRO A 159 -11.90 -42.21 -3.45
C PRO A 159 -12.30 -41.15 -2.40
N GLY A 160 -12.87 -40.01 -2.79
CA GLY A 160 -13.34 -38.91 -1.93
C GLY A 160 -12.22 -38.05 -1.32
N ASP A 161 -10.98 -38.54 -1.36
CA ASP A 161 -9.79 -37.92 -0.78
C ASP A 161 -9.27 -36.79 -1.68
N ARG A 162 -9.77 -35.57 -1.42
CA ARG A 162 -9.35 -34.30 -2.02
C ARG A 162 -8.15 -33.74 -1.23
N GLY A 163 -6.92 -34.05 -1.64
CA GLY A 163 -5.73 -33.44 -0.99
C GLY A 163 -4.35 -34.09 -1.21
N LYS A 164 -4.26 -35.29 -1.79
CA LYS A 164 -2.97 -36.02 -1.93
C LYS A 164 -2.17 -35.76 -3.21
N GLY A 165 -2.33 -34.58 -3.83
CA GLY A 165 -1.56 -34.21 -5.04
C GLY A 165 -1.80 -35.10 -6.27
N ARG A 166 -3.01 -35.64 -6.42
CA ARG A 166 -3.47 -36.39 -7.61
C ARG A 166 -4.63 -35.65 -8.26
N ASP A 167 -4.60 -35.62 -9.59
CA ASP A 167 -5.64 -35.01 -10.42
C ASP A 167 -6.63 -36.12 -10.80
N ARG A 168 -7.94 -35.89 -10.64
CA ARG A 168 -8.98 -36.88 -10.92
C ARG A 168 -10.16 -36.30 -11.69
N CYS A 169 -10.72 -37.12 -12.57
CA CYS A 169 -11.96 -36.88 -13.29
C CYS A 169 -12.79 -38.17 -13.28
N PHE A 170 -14.02 -38.10 -12.78
CA PHE A 170 -15.03 -39.14 -12.89
C PHE A 170 -16.21 -38.63 -13.70
N ILE A 171 -16.68 -39.45 -14.65
CA ILE A 171 -17.86 -39.21 -15.48
C ILE A 171 -18.68 -40.49 -15.51
N ALA A 172 -19.97 -40.43 -15.22
CA ALA A 172 -20.83 -41.61 -15.22
C ALA A 172 -22.27 -41.31 -15.68
N ALA A 173 -22.89 -42.27 -16.36
CA ALA A 173 -24.24 -42.14 -16.91
C ALA A 173 -25.33 -42.37 -15.84
N SER A 174 -26.21 -41.39 -15.62
CA SER A 174 -27.48 -41.68 -14.91
C SER A 174 -28.49 -42.24 -15.90
N ARG A 175 -29.05 -43.41 -15.58
CA ARG A 175 -30.26 -43.97 -16.18
C ARG A 175 -31.02 -44.76 -15.12
N ALA A 176 -32.20 -44.29 -14.75
CA ALA A 176 -33.22 -45.09 -14.11
C ALA A 176 -34.08 -45.81 -15.17
N PHE A 177 -34.80 -46.79 -14.67
CA PHE A 177 -35.58 -47.80 -15.37
C PHE A 177 -36.54 -47.22 -16.44
N GLU A 178 -36.25 -47.45 -17.72
CA GLU A 178 -37.30 -47.42 -18.75
C GLU A 178 -37.05 -48.49 -19.83
N LEU A 179 -38.12 -49.17 -20.22
CA LEU A 179 -38.11 -50.28 -21.17
C LEU A 179 -37.91 -49.76 -22.59
N ALA A 180 -36.87 -50.28 -23.25
CA ALA A 180 -36.84 -50.57 -24.68
C ALA A 180 -37.62 -49.61 -25.61
N TYR A 181 -37.19 -48.35 -25.68
CA TYR A 181 -37.18 -47.64 -26.96
C TYR A 181 -35.74 -47.48 -27.41
N GLU A 182 -35.31 -48.41 -28.26
CA GLU A 182 -34.30 -48.09 -29.26
C GLU A 182 -34.91 -47.01 -30.16
N GLU A 183 -34.68 -45.73 -29.84
CA GLU A 183 -34.86 -44.66 -30.81
C GLU A 183 -33.87 -44.86 -31.96
N ILE A 184 -34.40 -45.57 -32.95
CA ILE A 184 -34.15 -45.54 -34.38
C ILE A 184 -33.12 -44.45 -34.75
N ASP A 185 -32.00 -44.92 -35.30
CA ASP A 185 -30.94 -44.14 -35.98
C ASP A 185 -29.80 -43.51 -35.14
N SER A 186 -29.72 -43.78 -33.83
CA SER A 186 -28.52 -43.43 -33.04
C SER A 186 -27.43 -44.53 -33.06
N ASN A 187 -26.23 -44.21 -33.57
CA ASN A 187 -25.13 -45.18 -33.73
C ASN A 187 -24.37 -45.51 -32.42
N HIS A 188 -24.58 -44.73 -31.36
CA HIS A 188 -23.80 -44.69 -30.12
C HIS A 188 -24.70 -44.44 -28.91
N SER A 189 -24.24 -44.79 -27.70
CA SER A 189 -24.96 -44.41 -26.46
C SER A 189 -25.10 -42.88 -26.34
N VAL A 190 -26.04 -42.39 -25.50
CA VAL A 190 -26.26 -40.94 -25.33
C VAL A 190 -25.05 -40.27 -24.69
N LEU A 191 -24.47 -40.85 -23.63
CA LEU A 191 -23.27 -40.32 -23.00
C LEU A 191 -22.07 -40.42 -23.95
N THR A 192 -21.88 -41.54 -24.65
CA THR A 192 -20.77 -41.68 -25.59
C THR A 192 -20.89 -40.76 -26.80
N SER A 193 -22.10 -40.52 -27.32
CA SER A 193 -22.34 -39.54 -28.38
C SER A 193 -21.91 -38.13 -27.97
N ALA A 194 -22.20 -37.75 -26.73
CA ALA A 194 -21.81 -36.46 -26.17
C ALA A 194 -20.30 -36.41 -25.84
N LEU A 195 -19.71 -37.49 -25.34
CA LEU A 195 -18.27 -37.64 -25.13
C LEU A 195 -17.48 -37.56 -26.43
N ILE A 196 -17.94 -38.17 -27.54
CA ILE A 196 -17.29 -38.08 -28.86
C ILE A 196 -17.27 -36.62 -29.32
N LYS A 197 -18.40 -35.91 -29.24
CA LYS A 197 -18.49 -34.48 -29.58
C LYS A 197 -17.63 -33.59 -28.66
N GLY A 198 -17.55 -33.92 -27.37
CA GLY A 198 -16.80 -33.14 -26.39
C GLY A 198 -15.30 -33.40 -26.41
N LEU A 199 -14.88 -34.63 -26.72
CA LEU A 199 -13.48 -35.02 -26.87
C LEU A 199 -12.92 -34.67 -28.26
N GLU A 200 -13.73 -34.50 -29.30
CA GLU A 200 -13.22 -34.04 -30.59
C GLU A 200 -12.87 -32.54 -30.54
N PRO A 201 -11.57 -32.17 -30.62
CA PRO A 201 -11.16 -30.78 -30.52
C PRO A 201 -11.64 -29.96 -31.74
N SER A 202 -12.42 -28.91 -31.48
CA SER A 202 -12.94 -28.00 -32.52
C SER A 202 -11.94 -26.90 -32.93
N GLN A 203 -11.01 -26.54 -32.04
CA GLN A 203 -9.97 -25.52 -32.23
C GLN A 203 -8.56 -26.09 -31.95
N GLU A 204 -7.51 -25.28 -32.12
CA GLU A 204 -6.11 -25.61 -31.76
C GLU A 204 -5.85 -25.54 -30.24
N ARG A 205 -6.79 -26.00 -29.42
CA ARG A 205 -6.70 -26.00 -27.95
C ARG A 205 -6.92 -27.40 -27.39
N TRP A 206 -6.41 -27.64 -26.19
CA TRP A 206 -6.70 -28.87 -25.45
C TRP A 206 -8.15 -28.89 -24.99
N VAL A 207 -8.86 -29.99 -25.29
CA VAL A 207 -9.98 -30.45 -24.48
C VAL A 207 -9.40 -30.99 -23.18
N THR A 208 -10.00 -30.58 -22.07
CA THR A 208 -9.60 -30.97 -20.70
C THR A 208 -10.75 -31.68 -19.99
N ASN A 209 -10.50 -32.29 -18.84
CA ASN A 209 -11.55 -32.83 -17.98
C ASN A 209 -12.60 -31.80 -17.58
N TYR A 210 -12.20 -30.54 -17.37
CA TYR A 210 -13.11 -29.44 -17.06
C TYR A 210 -13.95 -29.06 -18.28
N SER A 211 -13.33 -28.73 -19.42
CA SER A 211 -14.07 -28.31 -20.62
C SER A 211 -14.98 -29.42 -21.19
N LEU A 212 -14.60 -30.70 -21.00
CA LEU A 212 -15.45 -31.83 -21.34
C LEU A 212 -16.69 -31.89 -20.44
N VAL A 213 -16.51 -31.79 -19.12
CA VAL A 213 -17.63 -31.77 -18.16
C VAL A 213 -18.52 -30.54 -18.40
N ASP A 214 -17.96 -29.38 -18.71
CA ASP A 214 -18.73 -28.17 -19.03
C ASP A 214 -19.60 -28.37 -20.28
N LEU A 215 -19.05 -28.94 -21.36
CA LEU A 215 -19.79 -29.22 -22.59
C LEU A 215 -20.92 -30.25 -22.36
N LEU A 216 -20.65 -31.31 -21.59
CA LEU A 216 -21.68 -32.27 -21.18
C LEU A 216 -22.74 -31.60 -20.28
N THR A 217 -22.34 -30.66 -19.43
CA THR A 217 -23.20 -29.88 -18.52
C THR A 217 -23.97 -28.76 -19.22
N GLN A 218 -23.58 -28.33 -20.43
CA GLN A 218 -24.35 -27.39 -21.25
C GLN A 218 -25.44 -28.09 -22.06
N GLN A 219 -25.26 -29.38 -22.38
CA GLN A 219 -26.24 -30.19 -23.14
C GLN A 219 -27.37 -30.76 -22.26
N GLN A 220 -27.77 -30.07 -21.17
CA GLN A 220 -28.72 -30.59 -20.17
C GLN A 220 -30.07 -31.05 -20.74
N ASN A 221 -30.53 -30.40 -21.81
CA ASN A 221 -31.81 -30.70 -22.45
C ASN A 221 -31.75 -31.92 -23.39
N ALA A 222 -30.56 -32.52 -23.60
CA ALA A 222 -30.35 -33.65 -24.50
C ALA A 222 -30.22 -35.01 -23.77
N PHE A 223 -30.26 -35.02 -22.44
CA PHE A 223 -30.16 -36.24 -21.63
C PHE A 223 -31.47 -36.52 -20.89
N PRO A 224 -32.09 -37.71 -21.03
CA PRO A 224 -33.27 -38.10 -20.25
C PRO A 224 -33.02 -38.10 -18.74
N GLN A 225 -31.77 -38.37 -18.33
CA GLN A 225 -31.27 -38.17 -16.98
C GLN A 225 -29.84 -37.65 -17.00
N ARG A 226 -29.51 -36.77 -16.05
CA ARG A 226 -28.23 -36.05 -16.02
C ARG A 226 -27.06 -36.99 -15.71
N PRO A 227 -26.02 -37.05 -16.55
CA PRO A 227 -24.77 -37.69 -16.14
C PRO A 227 -24.18 -36.96 -14.93
N VAL A 228 -23.43 -37.69 -14.10
CA VAL A 228 -22.82 -37.16 -12.89
C VAL A 228 -21.31 -37.09 -13.07
N PHE A 229 -20.72 -36.00 -12.55
CA PHE A 229 -19.32 -35.64 -12.75
C PHE A 229 -18.65 -35.32 -11.41
N SER A 230 -17.40 -35.75 -11.21
CA SER A 230 -16.55 -35.37 -10.07
C SER A 230 -15.14 -35.06 -10.57
N ASN A 231 -14.72 -33.79 -10.43
CA ASN A 231 -13.36 -33.34 -10.76
C ASN A 231 -12.64 -32.92 -9.46
N SER A 232 -11.35 -33.24 -9.35
CA SER A 232 -10.50 -32.79 -8.23
C SER A 232 -9.03 -32.65 -8.65
N GLY A 233 -8.32 -31.64 -8.15
CA GLY A 233 -6.92 -31.41 -8.50
C GLY A 233 -6.74 -30.52 -9.73
N GLU A 234 -5.59 -30.60 -10.39
CA GLU A 234 -5.26 -29.77 -11.54
C GLU A 234 -5.94 -30.25 -12.84
N THR A 235 -5.80 -29.44 -13.89
CA THR A 235 -6.38 -29.72 -15.21
C THR A 235 -5.73 -30.96 -15.84
N ILE A 236 -6.56 -31.96 -16.19
CA ILE A 236 -6.16 -33.12 -16.96
C ILE A 236 -6.44 -32.84 -18.43
N ASN A 237 -5.38 -32.71 -19.22
CA ASN A 237 -5.47 -32.63 -20.68
C ASN A 237 -5.96 -33.98 -21.23
N LEU A 238 -6.92 -33.95 -22.16
CA LEU A 238 -7.50 -35.14 -22.79
C LEU A 238 -7.08 -35.22 -24.25
N THR A 239 -7.48 -34.27 -25.10
CA THR A 239 -7.31 -34.34 -26.56
C THR A 239 -7.01 -32.95 -27.18
N ARG A 240 -6.30 -32.90 -28.31
CA ARG A 240 -6.03 -31.66 -29.07
C ARG A 240 -5.87 -31.92 -30.57
N ARG A 241 -6.01 -30.88 -31.40
CA ARG A 241 -5.52 -30.94 -32.79
C ARG A 241 -4.01 -30.73 -32.82
N TRP A 242 -3.34 -31.48 -33.70
CA TRP A 242 -1.92 -31.37 -33.96
C TRP A 242 -1.71 -30.77 -35.36
N THR A 243 -0.99 -29.65 -35.45
CA THR A 243 -0.43 -29.14 -36.71
C THR A 243 1.08 -29.36 -36.72
N ALA A 244 1.67 -29.60 -37.89
CA ALA A 244 3.10 -29.95 -38.00
C ALA A 244 4.05 -28.86 -37.46
N ALA A 245 3.59 -27.60 -37.38
CA ALA A 245 4.35 -26.45 -36.91
C ALA A 245 4.68 -26.48 -35.40
N THR A 246 3.86 -27.11 -34.55
CA THR A 246 4.08 -27.06 -33.09
C THR A 246 5.28 -27.88 -32.61
N LYS A 247 5.92 -28.66 -33.50
CA LYS A 247 7.17 -29.40 -33.20
C LYS A 247 8.42 -28.51 -33.29
N GLN A 248 8.33 -27.32 -33.87
CA GLN A 248 9.47 -26.38 -33.99
C GLN A 248 9.55 -25.34 -32.86
N LEU A 249 8.43 -25.00 -32.20
CA LEU A 249 8.42 -24.04 -31.09
C LEU A 249 9.15 -24.55 -29.83
N ALA A 250 9.13 -25.87 -29.58
CA ALA A 250 9.89 -26.47 -28.47
C ALA A 250 11.42 -26.28 -28.61
N ALA A 251 11.94 -26.14 -29.84
CA ALA A 251 13.37 -25.93 -30.07
C ALA A 251 13.85 -24.50 -29.72
N SER A 252 12.94 -23.54 -29.50
CA SER A 252 13.26 -22.14 -29.21
C SER A 252 13.25 -21.77 -27.72
N ALA A 253 12.88 -22.71 -26.82
CA ALA A 253 12.71 -22.41 -25.40
C ALA A 253 14.02 -22.16 -24.61
N LYS A 254 15.18 -22.44 -25.21
CA LYS A 254 16.49 -22.50 -24.55
C LYS A 254 17.07 -21.20 -23.96
N ASN A 255 16.34 -20.07 -24.05
CA ASN A 255 16.82 -18.77 -23.57
C ASN A 255 15.79 -17.98 -22.73
N ILE A 256 14.74 -18.64 -22.22
CA ILE A 256 13.71 -17.97 -21.40
C ILE A 256 13.99 -18.24 -19.91
N CYS A 257 14.27 -17.18 -19.14
CA CYS A 257 14.34 -17.27 -17.68
C CYS A 257 12.91 -17.42 -17.11
N PRO A 258 12.63 -18.45 -16.30
CA PRO A 258 11.29 -18.68 -15.74
C PRO A 258 11.07 -17.95 -14.40
N TYR A 259 12.06 -17.19 -13.92
CA TYR A 259 12.04 -16.50 -12.62
C TYR A 259 12.03 -14.98 -12.80
N LYS A 260 11.22 -14.27 -12.01
CA LYS A 260 10.96 -12.84 -12.19
C LYS A 260 11.94 -11.91 -11.46
N GLY A 261 12.94 -12.45 -10.77
CA GLY A 261 13.85 -11.66 -9.95
C GLY A 261 13.11 -10.87 -8.86
N LEU A 262 13.32 -9.56 -8.81
CA LEU A 262 12.63 -8.66 -7.87
C LEU A 262 11.24 -8.21 -8.35
N ALA A 263 10.85 -8.54 -9.59
CA ALA A 263 9.51 -8.22 -10.10
C ALA A 263 8.45 -9.20 -9.57
N TYR A 264 7.20 -8.74 -9.47
CA TYR A 264 6.05 -9.61 -9.24
C TYR A 264 5.67 -10.36 -10.53
N PHE A 265 4.93 -11.46 -10.39
CA PHE A 265 4.24 -12.10 -11.51
C PHE A 265 2.93 -11.36 -11.75
N ASP A 266 2.74 -10.80 -12.95
CA ASP A 266 1.52 -10.08 -13.31
C ASP A 266 0.43 -11.00 -13.89
N CYS A 267 -0.75 -10.47 -14.18
CA CYS A 267 -1.85 -11.25 -14.77
C CYS A 267 -1.68 -11.53 -16.28
N THR A 268 -0.45 -11.62 -16.78
CA THR A 268 -0.18 -11.98 -18.19
C THR A 268 -0.08 -13.50 -18.34
N GLU A 269 -0.41 -14.02 -19.52
CA GLU A 269 -0.20 -15.44 -19.84
C GLU A 269 1.27 -15.84 -19.74
N GLU A 270 2.19 -14.90 -19.97
CA GLU A 270 3.64 -15.12 -19.86
C GLU A 270 4.15 -15.28 -18.43
N ASP A 271 3.61 -14.54 -17.48
CA ASP A 271 3.98 -14.64 -16.07
C ASP A 271 3.25 -15.81 -15.40
N ALA A 272 1.94 -15.94 -15.64
CA ALA A 272 1.12 -16.91 -14.95
C ALA A 272 1.48 -18.37 -15.27
N LYS A 273 2.06 -18.67 -16.44
CA LYS A 273 2.60 -20.02 -16.77
C LYS A 273 3.77 -20.45 -15.87
N TYR A 274 4.42 -19.51 -15.18
CA TYR A 274 5.54 -19.75 -14.27
C TYR A 274 5.17 -19.52 -12.79
N PHE A 275 3.91 -19.16 -12.49
CA PHE A 275 3.45 -18.91 -11.13
C PHE A 275 2.97 -20.19 -10.43
N TYR A 276 3.85 -20.81 -9.64
CA TYR A 276 3.59 -22.07 -8.93
C TYR A 276 3.65 -21.94 -7.40
N GLY A 277 3.19 -22.99 -6.69
CA GLY A 277 3.26 -23.07 -5.23
C GLY A 277 2.24 -22.23 -4.48
N ARG A 278 1.26 -21.60 -5.14
CA ARG A 278 0.19 -20.82 -4.49
C ARG A 278 -1.24 -21.25 -4.89
N THR A 279 -1.41 -22.40 -5.56
CA THR A 279 -2.72 -22.88 -6.05
C THR A 279 -3.81 -22.85 -4.96
N ALA A 280 -3.55 -23.42 -3.78
CA ALA A 280 -4.54 -23.50 -2.70
C ALA A 280 -4.97 -22.11 -2.18
N LEU A 281 -4.03 -21.15 -2.13
CA LEU A 281 -4.33 -19.76 -1.78
C LEU A 281 -5.15 -19.09 -2.89
N THR A 282 -4.78 -19.27 -4.17
CA THR A 282 -5.54 -18.76 -5.31
C THR A 282 -6.99 -19.26 -5.29
N ASP A 283 -7.21 -20.55 -4.99
CA ASP A 283 -8.57 -21.13 -4.86
C ASP A 283 -9.36 -20.50 -3.70
N GLN A 284 -8.71 -20.27 -2.54
CA GLN A 284 -9.33 -19.56 -1.43
C GLN A 284 -9.75 -18.11 -1.80
N LEU A 285 -8.93 -17.40 -2.59
CA LEU A 285 -9.27 -16.06 -3.07
C LEU A 285 -10.43 -16.10 -4.08
N LEU A 286 -10.44 -17.07 -5.00
CA LEU A 286 -11.50 -17.26 -5.98
C LEU A 286 -12.86 -17.53 -5.32
N GLU A 287 -12.91 -18.40 -4.30
CA GLU A 287 -14.16 -18.67 -3.56
C GLU A 287 -14.66 -17.45 -2.77
N LYS A 288 -13.76 -16.63 -2.22
CA LYS A 288 -14.16 -15.35 -1.60
C LYS A 288 -14.78 -14.39 -2.62
N VAL A 289 -14.22 -14.28 -3.82
CA VAL A 289 -14.75 -13.47 -4.94
C VAL A 289 -16.05 -14.05 -5.53
N ARG A 290 -16.23 -15.38 -5.49
CA ARG A 290 -17.47 -16.05 -5.93
C ARG A 290 -18.67 -15.64 -5.07
N VAL A 291 -18.47 -15.55 -3.75
CA VAL A 291 -19.57 -15.34 -2.77
C VAL A 291 -19.72 -13.88 -2.36
N GLY A 292 -18.64 -13.10 -2.33
CA GLY A 292 -18.63 -11.70 -1.85
C GLY A 292 -18.22 -10.68 -2.91
N ASN A 293 -18.44 -9.40 -2.59
CA ASN A 293 -18.00 -8.25 -3.38
C ASN A 293 -16.81 -7.48 -2.74
N PHE A 294 -16.27 -7.98 -1.63
CA PHE A 294 -15.07 -7.44 -0.99
C PHE A 294 -14.11 -8.57 -0.60
N LEU A 295 -12.81 -8.34 -0.76
CA LEU A 295 -11.73 -9.26 -0.38
C LEU A 295 -10.51 -8.44 0.06
N ALA A 296 -9.95 -8.75 1.23
CA ALA A 296 -8.69 -8.18 1.69
C ALA A 296 -7.60 -9.26 1.77
N VAL A 297 -6.46 -9.02 1.13
CA VAL A 297 -5.31 -9.93 1.07
C VAL A 297 -4.19 -9.36 1.93
N LEU A 298 -4.06 -9.87 3.16
CA LEU A 298 -3.14 -9.37 4.18
C LEU A 298 -1.87 -10.21 4.26
N GLY A 299 -0.72 -9.63 4.56
CA GLY A 299 0.49 -10.41 4.82
C GLY A 299 1.77 -9.58 4.86
N ALA A 300 2.87 -10.19 5.28
CA ALA A 300 4.18 -9.53 5.36
C ALA A 300 4.62 -8.89 4.02
N SER A 301 5.56 -7.95 4.07
CA SER A 301 6.25 -7.49 2.87
C SER A 301 6.96 -8.67 2.19
N GLY A 302 7.03 -8.68 0.86
CA GLY A 302 7.63 -9.80 0.11
C GLY A 302 6.94 -11.17 0.20
N SER A 303 5.77 -11.31 0.85
CA SER A 303 5.07 -12.63 0.97
C SER A 303 4.41 -13.12 -0.33
N GLY A 304 4.48 -12.33 -1.41
CA GLY A 304 3.89 -12.64 -2.71
C GLY A 304 2.45 -12.13 -2.93
N LYS A 305 1.95 -11.19 -2.11
CA LYS A 305 0.58 -10.63 -2.19
C LYS A 305 0.18 -10.19 -3.61
N SER A 306 0.97 -9.30 -4.23
CA SER A 306 0.67 -8.79 -5.56
C SER A 306 0.73 -9.89 -6.62
N SER A 307 1.71 -10.81 -6.53
CA SER A 307 1.80 -11.96 -7.45
C SER A 307 0.59 -12.92 -7.33
N VAL A 308 0.14 -13.26 -6.12
CA VAL A 308 -1.02 -14.16 -5.95
C VAL A 308 -2.34 -13.49 -6.31
N VAL A 309 -2.46 -12.17 -6.15
CA VAL A 309 -3.62 -11.45 -6.69
C VAL A 309 -3.55 -11.39 -8.21
N ARG A 310 -2.42 -11.03 -8.82
CA ARG A 310 -2.32 -10.83 -10.28
C ARG A 310 -2.24 -12.15 -11.05
N ALA A 311 -1.12 -12.87 -10.96
CA ALA A 311 -0.90 -14.14 -11.66
C ALA A 311 -1.75 -15.31 -11.12
N GLY A 312 -2.20 -15.22 -9.86
CA GLY A 312 -3.17 -16.15 -9.28
C GLY A 312 -4.62 -15.75 -9.61
N LEU A 313 -5.19 -14.86 -8.80
CA LEU A 313 -6.62 -14.53 -8.84
C LEU A 313 -7.06 -13.89 -10.18
N LEU A 314 -6.47 -12.76 -10.58
CA LEU A 314 -6.92 -12.00 -11.76
C LEU A 314 -6.76 -12.79 -13.04
N TYR A 315 -5.64 -13.49 -13.22
CA TYR A 315 -5.43 -14.36 -14.38
C TYR A 315 -6.45 -15.50 -14.47
N GLN A 316 -6.77 -16.17 -13.35
CA GLN A 316 -7.81 -17.22 -13.36
C GLN A 316 -9.21 -16.67 -13.65
N LEU A 317 -9.49 -15.41 -13.30
CA LEU A 317 -10.74 -14.72 -13.66
C LEU A 317 -10.75 -14.34 -15.15
N GLN A 318 -9.67 -13.78 -15.69
CA GLN A 318 -9.55 -13.49 -17.13
C GLN A 318 -9.73 -14.74 -18.00
N LEU A 319 -9.29 -15.90 -17.52
CA LEU A 319 -9.48 -17.18 -18.20
C LEU A 319 -10.93 -17.68 -18.20
N GLY A 320 -11.80 -17.23 -17.28
CA GLY A 320 -13.18 -17.71 -17.12
C GLY A 320 -13.33 -19.16 -16.64
N ARG A 321 -12.22 -19.91 -16.48
CA ARG A 321 -12.22 -21.37 -16.28
C ARG A 321 -12.63 -21.82 -14.87
N ARG A 322 -12.26 -21.07 -13.83
CA ARG A 322 -12.58 -21.41 -12.42
C ARG A 322 -13.86 -20.73 -11.90
N LEU A 323 -14.31 -19.67 -12.59
CA LEU A 323 -15.52 -18.89 -12.28
C LEU A 323 -16.14 -18.42 -13.61
N SER A 324 -17.14 -19.15 -14.11
CA SER A 324 -17.75 -18.89 -15.43
C SER A 324 -18.33 -17.47 -15.54
N GLY A 325 -18.09 -16.80 -16.67
CA GLY A 325 -18.52 -15.43 -16.92
C GLY A 325 -17.52 -14.37 -16.43
N SER A 326 -16.49 -14.74 -15.65
CA SER A 326 -15.46 -13.79 -15.21
C SER A 326 -14.53 -13.30 -16.31
N GLU A 327 -14.48 -13.99 -17.45
CA GLU A 327 -13.81 -13.55 -18.67
C GLU A 327 -14.42 -12.26 -19.26
N SER A 328 -15.66 -11.93 -18.89
CA SER A 328 -16.34 -10.68 -19.27
C SER A 328 -16.22 -9.56 -18.23
N TRP A 329 -15.57 -9.82 -17.10
CA TRP A 329 -15.41 -8.84 -16.02
C TRP A 329 -14.31 -7.85 -16.38
N GLN A 330 -14.59 -6.56 -16.24
CA GLN A 330 -13.56 -5.54 -16.41
C GLN A 330 -12.67 -5.52 -15.15
N ILE A 331 -11.35 -5.60 -15.32
CA ILE A 331 -10.38 -5.54 -14.23
C ILE A 331 -9.66 -4.20 -14.30
N LYS A 332 -9.58 -3.50 -13.16
CA LYS A 332 -8.85 -2.25 -12.99
C LYS A 332 -7.94 -2.39 -11.76
N ILE A 333 -6.65 -2.05 -11.92
CA ILE A 333 -5.65 -2.11 -10.84
C ILE A 333 -5.17 -0.69 -10.55
N LEU A 334 -5.13 -0.32 -9.27
CA LEU A 334 -4.67 0.99 -8.78
C LEU A 334 -3.65 0.79 -7.66
N GLN A 335 -2.65 1.66 -7.61
CA GLN A 335 -1.77 1.82 -6.44
C GLN A 335 -2.04 3.22 -5.87
N PRO A 336 -2.33 3.39 -4.56
CA PRO A 336 -2.73 4.67 -4.01
C PRO A 336 -1.74 5.81 -4.27
N GLY A 337 -0.44 5.58 -4.03
CA GLY A 337 0.57 6.64 -4.10
C GLY A 337 0.31 7.81 -3.13
N GLU A 338 0.88 8.97 -3.45
CA GLU A 338 0.75 10.21 -2.67
C GLU A 338 -0.64 10.86 -2.78
N HIS A 339 -1.29 10.70 -3.94
CA HIS A 339 -2.59 11.31 -4.28
C HIS A 339 -3.62 10.24 -4.67
N PRO A 340 -4.21 9.53 -3.69
CA PRO A 340 -5.05 8.37 -3.92
C PRO A 340 -6.33 8.67 -4.71
N LEU A 341 -6.89 9.89 -4.65
CA LEU A 341 -8.05 10.26 -5.47
C LEU A 341 -7.69 10.43 -6.95
N ASN A 342 -6.50 10.94 -7.24
CA ASN A 342 -5.97 11.06 -8.61
C ASN A 342 -5.65 9.68 -9.18
N SER A 343 -4.95 8.83 -8.41
CA SER A 343 -4.67 7.44 -8.77
C SER A 343 -5.95 6.65 -9.08
N LEU A 344 -7.02 6.88 -8.32
CA LEU A 344 -8.35 6.31 -8.58
C LEU A 344 -8.96 6.82 -9.90
N ALA A 345 -8.97 8.14 -10.12
CA ALA A 345 -9.50 8.75 -11.35
C ALA A 345 -8.79 8.23 -12.61
N LEU A 346 -7.45 8.11 -12.57
CA LEU A 346 -6.62 7.59 -13.65
C LEU A 346 -7.01 6.17 -14.08
N THR A 347 -7.54 5.32 -13.18
CA THR A 347 -7.97 3.96 -13.58
C THR A 347 -9.16 3.93 -14.52
N PHE A 348 -10.00 4.97 -14.54
CA PHE A 348 -11.18 5.06 -15.41
C PHE A 348 -10.89 5.70 -16.76
N VAL A 349 -9.67 6.20 -16.98
CA VAL A 349 -9.23 6.76 -18.27
C VAL A 349 -8.74 5.62 -19.18
N ASP A 350 -9.08 5.68 -20.47
CA ASP A 350 -8.58 4.70 -21.45
C ASP A 350 -7.16 5.07 -21.93
N SER A 351 -6.27 4.08 -21.95
CA SER A 351 -4.89 4.19 -22.43
C SER A 351 -4.76 4.27 -23.96
N GLY A 352 -5.81 3.92 -24.72
CA GLY A 352 -5.81 3.92 -26.20
C GLY A 352 -6.17 5.27 -26.85
N LEU A 353 -6.49 6.30 -26.07
CA LEU A 353 -6.94 7.61 -26.56
C LEU A 353 -5.80 8.57 -26.88
N SER A 354 -6.08 9.60 -27.69
CA SER A 354 -5.13 10.70 -27.88
C SER A 354 -4.93 11.50 -26.59
N ASP A 355 -3.79 12.19 -26.46
CA ASP A 355 -3.46 12.95 -25.23
C ASP A 355 -4.52 14.00 -24.85
N ILE A 356 -5.20 14.60 -25.83
CA ILE A 356 -6.26 15.60 -25.63
C ILE A 356 -7.54 14.95 -25.09
N GLU A 357 -7.96 13.82 -25.67
CA GLU A 357 -9.13 13.06 -25.22
C GLU A 357 -8.89 12.46 -23.83
N ARG A 358 -7.68 11.93 -23.61
CA ARG A 358 -7.21 11.39 -22.33
C ARG A 358 -7.23 12.46 -21.23
N ALA A 359 -6.73 13.67 -21.50
CA ALA A 359 -6.80 14.79 -20.56
C ALA A 359 -8.25 15.21 -20.27
N THR A 360 -9.12 15.18 -21.28
CA THR A 360 -10.55 15.50 -21.13
C THR A 360 -11.28 14.47 -20.28
N GLN A 361 -11.06 13.18 -20.50
CA GLN A 361 -11.59 12.10 -19.67
C GLN A 361 -11.07 12.16 -18.23
N LEU A 362 -9.76 12.43 -18.04
CA LEU A 362 -9.18 12.55 -16.71
C LEU A 362 -9.82 13.69 -15.91
N ALA A 363 -10.02 14.86 -16.53
CA ALA A 363 -10.71 15.99 -15.88
C ALA A 363 -12.15 15.63 -15.47
N GLN A 364 -12.90 14.92 -16.33
CA GLN A 364 -14.25 14.44 -16.02
C GLN A 364 -14.26 13.39 -14.90
N ALA A 365 -13.30 12.46 -14.90
CA ALA A 365 -13.13 11.46 -13.86
C ALA A 365 -12.77 12.12 -12.51
N GLU A 366 -11.83 13.07 -12.49
CA GLU A 366 -11.49 13.84 -11.29
C GLU A 366 -12.70 14.61 -10.73
N ASP A 367 -13.49 15.28 -11.58
CA ASP A 367 -14.70 16.00 -11.16
C ASP A 367 -15.85 15.09 -10.72
N LEU A 368 -15.87 13.82 -11.16
CA LEU A 368 -16.76 12.81 -10.60
C LEU A 368 -16.23 12.30 -9.25
N ILE A 369 -14.94 11.95 -9.13
CA ILE A 369 -14.36 11.46 -7.87
C ILE A 369 -14.47 12.52 -6.74
N LYS A 370 -14.37 13.82 -7.04
CA LYS A 370 -14.65 14.92 -6.09
C LYS A 370 -16.08 14.91 -5.51
N LYS A 371 -17.04 14.22 -6.14
CA LYS A 371 -18.42 14.04 -5.64
C LYS A 371 -18.54 12.82 -4.70
N GLY A 372 -17.41 12.24 -4.28
CA GLY A 372 -17.35 11.13 -3.34
C GLY A 372 -17.91 9.83 -3.92
N SER A 373 -18.42 8.98 -3.03
CA SER A 373 -19.00 7.66 -3.37
C SER A 373 -20.03 7.67 -4.50
N GLU A 374 -20.75 8.76 -4.69
CA GLU A 374 -21.78 8.87 -5.73
C GLU A 374 -21.16 9.07 -7.13
N GLY A 375 -20.06 9.81 -7.24
CA GLY A 375 -19.34 9.95 -8.51
C GLY A 375 -18.61 8.67 -8.91
N LEU A 376 -17.99 7.97 -7.96
CA LEU A 376 -17.42 6.63 -8.21
C LEU A 376 -18.52 5.63 -8.61
N ARG A 377 -19.69 5.65 -7.95
CA ARG A 377 -20.85 4.84 -8.37
C ARG A 377 -21.26 5.13 -9.81
N GLN A 378 -21.25 6.40 -10.24
CA GLN A 378 -21.59 6.79 -11.63
C GLN A 378 -20.54 6.28 -12.64
N LEU A 379 -19.24 6.39 -12.33
CA LEU A 379 -18.16 5.82 -13.13
C LEU A 379 -18.30 4.29 -13.30
N ILE A 380 -18.64 3.57 -12.22
CA ILE A 380 -18.91 2.11 -12.26
C ILE A 380 -20.22 1.80 -12.99
N ALA A 381 -21.23 2.67 -12.90
CA ALA A 381 -22.51 2.45 -13.58
C ALA A 381 -22.34 2.45 -15.10
N VAL A 382 -21.52 3.35 -15.65
CA VAL A 382 -21.30 3.49 -17.11
C VAL A 382 -20.36 2.45 -17.73
N THR A 383 -19.65 1.64 -16.96
CA THR A 383 -18.82 0.55 -17.53
C THR A 383 -19.70 -0.53 -18.15
N ASP A 384 -19.43 -0.89 -19.41
CA ASP A 384 -20.11 -1.99 -20.12
C ASP A 384 -19.56 -3.36 -19.70
N THR A 385 -19.80 -3.71 -18.44
CA THR A 385 -19.51 -5.04 -17.88
C THR A 385 -20.57 -5.39 -16.84
N GLN A 386 -20.83 -6.69 -16.68
CA GLN A 386 -21.68 -7.19 -15.58
C GLN A 386 -21.04 -6.98 -14.21
N ARG A 387 -19.70 -7.01 -14.14
CA ARG A 387 -18.94 -6.87 -12.89
C ARG A 387 -17.56 -6.23 -13.14
N LEU A 388 -17.31 -5.14 -12.45
CA LEU A 388 -16.01 -4.46 -12.39
C LEU A 388 -15.24 -4.97 -11.18
N MET A 389 -14.05 -5.52 -11.38
CA MET A 389 -13.10 -5.80 -10.30
C MET A 389 -12.12 -4.64 -10.16
N LEU A 390 -12.18 -3.93 -9.04
CA LEU A 390 -11.24 -2.88 -8.68
C LEU A 390 -10.24 -3.44 -7.66
N VAL A 391 -8.97 -3.51 -8.05
CA VAL A 391 -7.87 -3.95 -7.19
C VAL A 391 -7.09 -2.73 -6.70
N VAL A 392 -6.99 -2.57 -5.39
CA VAL A 392 -6.07 -1.61 -4.76
C VAL A 392 -4.87 -2.40 -4.24
N ASP A 393 -3.78 -2.35 -4.98
CA ASP A 393 -2.54 -3.05 -4.67
C ASP A 393 -1.64 -2.12 -3.83
N GLN A 394 -1.00 -2.65 -2.77
CA GLN A 394 -0.22 -1.87 -1.79
C GLN A 394 -1.07 -0.78 -1.10
N PHE A 395 -2.21 -1.17 -0.54
CA PHE A 395 -3.14 -0.26 0.15
C PHE A 395 -2.48 0.53 1.29
N GLU A 396 -1.42 0.01 1.90
CA GLU A 396 -0.61 0.73 2.90
C GLU A 396 -0.03 2.05 2.38
N GLU A 397 0.18 2.23 1.06
CA GLU A 397 0.65 3.50 0.47
C GLU A 397 -0.30 4.66 0.80
N ALA A 398 -1.61 4.40 0.94
CA ALA A 398 -2.56 5.43 1.35
C ALA A 398 -2.27 5.94 2.78
N PHE A 399 -1.67 5.12 3.66
CA PHE A 399 -1.28 5.53 5.01
C PHE A 399 0.16 6.07 5.10
N THR A 400 1.08 5.59 4.24
CA THR A 400 2.52 5.92 4.32
C THR A 400 2.96 7.06 3.40
N LEU A 401 2.35 7.20 2.22
CA LEU A 401 2.72 8.18 1.20
C LEU A 401 1.79 9.38 1.19
N CYS A 402 0.48 9.18 1.30
CA CYS A 402 -0.48 10.27 1.33
C CYS A 402 -0.41 11.05 2.66
N GLN A 403 0.11 12.28 2.59
CA GLN A 403 0.26 13.18 3.74
C GLN A 403 -1.05 13.92 4.10
N ASP A 404 -1.99 14.04 3.15
CA ASP A 404 -3.27 14.70 3.35
C ASP A 404 -4.30 13.72 3.94
N SER A 405 -4.62 13.91 5.23
CA SER A 405 -5.61 13.08 5.93
C SER A 405 -7.04 13.22 5.38
N SER A 406 -7.39 14.36 4.77
CA SER A 406 -8.69 14.61 4.16
C SER A 406 -8.80 13.94 2.80
N GLU A 407 -7.76 14.04 1.94
CA GLU A 407 -7.71 13.29 0.68
C GLU A 407 -7.80 11.78 0.97
N ARG A 408 -7.05 11.31 1.97
CA ARG A 408 -7.09 9.91 2.42
C ARG A 408 -8.48 9.50 2.88
N GLN A 409 -9.15 10.27 3.76
CA GLN A 409 -10.51 9.94 4.21
C GLN A 409 -11.50 9.86 3.04
N GLN A 410 -11.48 10.85 2.14
CA GLN A 410 -12.35 10.89 0.96
C GLN A 410 -12.14 9.67 0.04
N PHE A 411 -10.90 9.20 -0.13
CA PHE A 411 -10.61 7.99 -0.90
C PHE A 411 -11.27 6.74 -0.31
N PHE A 412 -11.26 6.59 1.03
CA PHE A 412 -11.86 5.45 1.71
C PHE A 412 -13.39 5.51 1.64
N GLU A 413 -13.97 6.70 1.86
CA GLU A 413 -15.42 6.94 1.72
C GLU A 413 -15.91 6.70 0.29
N CYS A 414 -15.11 7.08 -0.73
CA CYS A 414 -15.37 6.75 -2.13
C CYS A 414 -15.49 5.23 -2.33
N LEU A 415 -14.46 4.47 -1.95
CA LEU A 415 -14.39 3.02 -2.18
C LEU A 415 -15.51 2.26 -1.43
N LEU A 416 -15.65 2.47 -0.11
CA LEU A 416 -16.63 1.77 0.71
C LEU A 416 -18.07 2.21 0.39
N GLY A 417 -18.27 3.52 0.16
CA GLY A 417 -19.58 4.04 -0.20
C GLY A 417 -20.04 3.60 -1.58
N ALA A 418 -19.13 3.45 -2.56
CA ALA A 418 -19.46 2.86 -3.85
C ALA A 418 -19.81 1.38 -3.70
N LEU A 419 -18.97 0.59 -3.00
CA LEU A 419 -19.19 -0.83 -2.72
C LEU A 419 -20.59 -1.10 -2.12
N ALA A 420 -21.01 -0.30 -1.14
CA ALA A 420 -22.34 -0.39 -0.53
C ALA A 420 -23.49 -0.05 -1.49
N LYS A 421 -23.26 0.81 -2.49
CA LYS A 421 -24.29 1.31 -3.43
C LYS A 421 -24.36 0.54 -4.76
N THR A 422 -23.30 -0.19 -5.15
CA THR A 422 -23.24 -0.91 -6.44
C THR A 422 -23.64 -2.39 -6.35
N GLY A 423 -23.85 -2.92 -5.14
CA GLY A 423 -24.15 -4.34 -4.93
C GLY A 423 -23.07 -5.24 -5.55
N ASN A 424 -23.49 -6.17 -6.42
CA ASN A 424 -22.58 -7.10 -7.09
C ASN A 424 -21.82 -6.52 -8.30
N LYS A 425 -22.18 -5.31 -8.81
CA LYS A 425 -21.51 -4.72 -9.99
C LYS A 425 -20.06 -4.29 -9.70
N LEU A 426 -19.73 -3.94 -8.46
CA LEU A 426 -18.34 -3.75 -8.03
C LEU A 426 -17.87 -5.01 -7.28
N CYS A 427 -16.61 -5.39 -7.47
CA CYS A 427 -15.87 -6.25 -6.56
C CYS A 427 -14.57 -5.53 -6.16
N LEU A 428 -14.41 -5.19 -4.88
CA LEU A 428 -13.24 -4.49 -4.37
C LEU A 428 -12.25 -5.48 -3.76
N VAL A 429 -11.02 -5.53 -4.30
CA VAL A 429 -9.93 -6.37 -3.77
C VAL A 429 -8.82 -5.46 -3.27
N LEU A 430 -8.43 -5.59 -2.00
CA LEU A 430 -7.32 -4.82 -1.43
C LEU A 430 -6.14 -5.76 -1.15
N THR A 431 -4.91 -5.39 -1.48
CA THR A 431 -3.70 -6.01 -0.90
C THR A 431 -3.14 -5.06 0.14
N MET A 432 -2.82 -5.56 1.34
CA MET A 432 -2.23 -4.74 2.38
C MET A 432 -1.17 -5.49 3.20
N ARG A 433 -0.18 -4.77 3.71
CA ARG A 433 0.66 -5.27 4.79
C ARG A 433 -0.12 -5.54 6.09
N ALA A 434 0.18 -6.65 6.76
CA ALA A 434 -0.57 -7.07 7.96
C ALA A 434 -0.37 -6.15 9.17
N ASP A 435 0.81 -5.53 9.31
CA ASP A 435 1.10 -4.55 10.38
C ASP A 435 0.31 -3.23 10.24
N PHE A 436 -0.21 -2.94 9.04
CA PHE A 436 -1.08 -1.79 8.80
C PHE A 436 -2.56 -2.05 9.16
N PHE A 437 -2.96 -3.27 9.50
CA PHE A 437 -4.35 -3.54 9.92
C PHE A 437 -4.73 -2.75 11.19
N GLY A 438 -3.76 -2.49 12.08
CA GLY A 438 -3.97 -1.62 13.24
C GLY A 438 -4.38 -0.19 12.88
N LYS A 439 -3.92 0.35 11.74
CA LYS A 439 -4.31 1.68 11.25
C LYS A 439 -5.76 1.72 10.76
N CYS A 440 -6.28 0.61 10.25
CA CYS A 440 -7.70 0.53 9.87
C CYS A 440 -8.66 0.54 11.07
N LEU A 441 -8.18 0.34 12.31
CA LEU A 441 -8.97 0.38 13.53
C LEU A 441 -9.13 1.80 14.11
N GLU A 442 -8.45 2.81 13.57
CA GLU A 442 -8.67 4.21 13.92
C GLU A 442 -10.11 4.62 13.56
N GLN A 443 -10.72 5.54 14.34
CA GLN A 443 -12.19 5.77 14.28
C GLN A 443 -12.70 6.09 12.88
N ASP A 444 -11.93 6.91 12.14
CA ASP A 444 -12.21 7.39 10.78
C ASP A 444 -12.27 6.25 9.73
N TYR A 445 -11.72 5.07 10.05
CA TYR A 445 -11.60 3.93 9.12
C TYR A 445 -12.31 2.66 9.61
N SER A 446 -13.06 2.73 10.72
CA SER A 446 -13.69 1.57 11.38
C SER A 446 -14.53 0.66 10.47
N GLY A 447 -15.23 1.21 9.47
CA GLY A 447 -15.97 0.45 8.47
C GLY A 447 -15.09 -0.44 7.57
N LEU A 448 -13.85 -0.02 7.30
CA LEU A 448 -12.87 -0.83 6.57
C LEU A 448 -12.40 -2.02 7.41
N ALA A 449 -12.09 -1.81 8.70
CA ALA A 449 -11.63 -2.89 9.58
C ALA A 449 -12.65 -4.01 9.71
N GLN A 450 -13.95 -3.70 9.81
CA GLN A 450 -15.02 -4.71 9.83
C GLN A 450 -15.05 -5.55 8.55
N GLN A 451 -14.97 -4.90 7.38
CA GLN A 451 -14.91 -5.59 6.08
C GLN A 451 -13.68 -6.51 5.98
N ILE A 452 -12.51 -6.02 6.39
CA ILE A 452 -11.27 -6.82 6.45
C ILE A 452 -11.41 -7.99 7.43
N GLN A 453 -12.06 -7.82 8.58
CA GLN A 453 -12.24 -8.89 9.57
C GLN A 453 -13.11 -10.05 9.05
N HIS A 454 -14.18 -9.76 8.30
CA HIS A 454 -15.08 -10.79 7.76
C HIS A 454 -14.59 -11.43 6.44
N HIS A 455 -13.88 -10.64 5.62
CA HIS A 455 -13.52 -11.02 4.24
C HIS A 455 -12.00 -11.04 3.98
N GLY A 456 -11.19 -10.96 5.04
CA GLY A 456 -9.74 -11.07 4.98
C GLY A 456 -9.25 -12.48 4.70
N VAL A 457 -8.13 -12.57 3.97
CA VAL A 457 -7.33 -13.79 3.75
C VAL A 457 -5.88 -13.44 4.03
N ALA A 458 -5.24 -14.20 4.93
CA ALA A 458 -3.84 -14.02 5.29
C ALA A 458 -2.92 -14.82 4.36
N VAL A 459 -1.99 -14.14 3.70
CA VAL A 459 -0.91 -14.71 2.90
C VAL A 459 0.20 -15.18 3.84
N MET A 460 0.06 -16.42 4.30
CA MET A 460 1.04 -17.10 5.14
C MET A 460 2.36 -17.35 4.37
N PRO A 461 3.49 -17.54 5.06
CA PRO A 461 4.71 -18.09 4.46
C PRO A 461 4.42 -19.38 3.67
N MET A 462 5.15 -19.62 2.59
CA MET A 462 4.98 -20.84 1.79
C MET A 462 5.48 -22.04 2.58
N SER A 463 4.73 -23.12 2.59
CA SER A 463 5.21 -24.42 3.10
C SER A 463 6.39 -24.92 2.25
N PRO A 464 7.26 -25.81 2.78
CA PRO A 464 8.37 -26.36 2.01
C PRO A 464 7.95 -27.06 0.71
N GLY A 465 6.74 -27.64 0.67
CA GLY A 465 6.17 -28.25 -0.54
C GLY A 465 5.76 -27.22 -1.60
N GLU A 466 5.08 -26.15 -1.19
CA GLU A 466 4.72 -25.01 -2.04
C GLU A 466 5.98 -24.29 -2.56
N LEU A 467 6.95 -24.04 -1.69
CA LEU A 467 8.21 -23.38 -2.04
C LEU A 467 9.02 -24.22 -3.04
N LYS A 468 9.09 -25.55 -2.83
CA LYS A 468 9.68 -26.49 -3.80
C LYS A 468 8.99 -26.44 -5.15
N GLN A 469 7.66 -26.35 -5.20
CA GLN A 469 6.93 -26.20 -6.47
C GLN A 469 7.27 -24.87 -7.17
N ALA A 470 7.33 -23.76 -6.43
CA ALA A 470 7.70 -22.45 -6.96
C ALA A 470 9.15 -22.34 -7.45
N ILE A 471 10.04 -23.23 -7.02
CA ILE A 471 11.41 -23.36 -7.55
C ILE A 471 11.42 -24.31 -8.76
N VAL A 472 10.87 -25.51 -8.62
CA VAL A 472 11.13 -26.62 -9.55
C VAL A 472 10.19 -26.65 -10.76
N GLU A 473 8.91 -26.31 -10.59
CA GLU A 473 7.96 -26.39 -11.72
C GLU A 473 8.18 -25.31 -12.81
N PRO A 474 8.57 -24.05 -12.52
CA PRO A 474 8.92 -23.08 -13.56
C PRO A 474 10.11 -23.54 -14.42
N ALA A 475 11.15 -24.12 -13.80
CA ALA A 475 12.33 -24.63 -14.49
C ALA A 475 12.00 -25.76 -15.46
N LYS A 476 11.16 -26.71 -15.04
CA LYS A 476 10.67 -27.80 -15.90
C LYS A 476 9.96 -27.32 -17.16
N GLN A 477 9.26 -26.18 -17.11
CA GLN A 477 8.55 -25.61 -18.28
C GLN A 477 9.50 -25.08 -19.36
N VAL A 478 10.78 -24.85 -19.03
CA VAL A 478 11.82 -24.35 -19.96
C VAL A 478 12.98 -25.34 -20.14
N GLU A 479 12.79 -26.61 -19.75
CA GLU A 479 13.82 -27.66 -19.82
C GLU A 479 15.13 -27.27 -19.08
N LEU A 480 14.99 -26.60 -17.94
CA LEU A 480 16.06 -26.23 -17.02
C LEU A 480 16.12 -27.25 -15.87
N ASP A 481 17.24 -27.95 -15.74
CA ASP A 481 17.48 -28.89 -14.64
C ASP A 481 17.93 -28.14 -13.38
N ILE A 482 17.67 -28.72 -12.20
CA ILE A 482 18.10 -28.20 -10.90
C ILE A 482 18.66 -29.36 -10.08
N GLU A 483 19.86 -29.20 -9.52
CA GLU A 483 20.45 -30.20 -8.62
C GLU A 483 19.54 -30.41 -7.38
N PRO A 484 19.17 -31.66 -7.02
CA PRO A 484 18.29 -31.93 -5.87
C PRO A 484 18.83 -31.39 -4.55
N GLU A 485 20.16 -31.33 -4.42
CA GLU A 485 20.89 -30.79 -3.28
C GLU A 485 20.75 -29.26 -3.20
N LEU A 486 20.79 -28.55 -4.34
CA LEU A 486 20.51 -27.11 -4.39
C LEU A 486 19.10 -26.79 -3.89
N VAL A 487 18.10 -27.58 -4.27
CA VAL A 487 16.72 -27.40 -3.78
C VAL A 487 16.65 -27.59 -2.26
N LYS A 488 17.37 -28.56 -1.68
CA LYS A 488 17.41 -28.76 -0.22
C LYS A 488 18.04 -27.54 0.49
N GLU A 489 19.16 -27.04 -0.02
CA GLU A 489 19.86 -25.90 0.57
C GLU A 489 19.02 -24.63 0.52
N ILE A 490 18.41 -24.32 -0.62
CA ILE A 490 17.47 -23.19 -0.77
C ILE A 490 16.29 -23.29 0.20
N LEU A 491 15.72 -24.49 0.39
CA LEU A 491 14.62 -24.68 1.33
C LEU A 491 15.05 -24.48 2.79
N ALA A 492 16.31 -24.76 3.14
CA ALA A 492 16.86 -24.47 4.46
C ALA A 492 17.10 -22.96 4.65
N ASP A 493 17.73 -22.29 3.68
CA ASP A 493 18.02 -20.84 3.69
C ASP A 493 16.77 -19.97 3.90
N VAL A 494 15.60 -20.43 3.42
CA VAL A 494 14.33 -19.68 3.44
C VAL A 494 13.39 -20.13 4.58
N ALA A 495 13.72 -21.20 5.32
CA ALA A 495 12.81 -21.82 6.31
C ALA A 495 12.42 -20.88 7.46
N ASP A 496 13.38 -20.17 8.04
CA ASP A 496 13.20 -19.35 9.26
C ASP A 496 12.84 -17.88 8.96
N ALA A 497 12.51 -17.57 7.71
CA ALA A 497 12.69 -16.23 7.15
C ALA A 497 11.42 -15.74 6.39
N PRO A 498 10.51 -14.97 7.02
CA PRO A 498 9.33 -14.42 6.35
C PRO A 498 9.68 -13.21 5.46
N GLY A 499 9.18 -13.21 4.21
CA GLY A 499 9.34 -12.10 3.25
C GLY A 499 10.42 -12.27 2.17
N TYR A 500 11.05 -13.45 2.09
CA TYR A 500 12.26 -13.69 1.29
C TYR A 500 12.00 -14.19 -0.14
N LEU A 501 10.74 -14.37 -0.56
CA LEU A 501 10.42 -14.83 -1.92
C LEU A 501 11.04 -13.97 -3.04
N PRO A 502 11.14 -12.62 -2.93
CA PRO A 502 11.79 -11.79 -3.94
C PRO A 502 13.33 -11.99 -3.96
N LEU A 503 13.96 -12.22 -2.80
CA LEU A 503 15.37 -12.58 -2.72
C LEU A 503 15.65 -13.96 -3.34
N LEU A 504 14.77 -14.92 -3.08
CA LEU A 504 14.81 -16.24 -3.69
C LEU A 504 14.68 -16.14 -5.22
N GLN A 505 13.68 -15.40 -5.72
CA GLN A 505 13.49 -15.19 -7.16
C GLN A 505 14.70 -14.48 -7.78
N TYR A 506 15.30 -13.48 -7.12
CA TYR A 506 16.55 -12.85 -7.57
C TYR A 506 17.70 -13.84 -7.66
N THR A 507 17.90 -14.66 -6.63
CA THR A 507 18.96 -15.66 -6.58
C THR A 507 18.77 -16.74 -7.66
N LEU A 508 17.53 -17.17 -7.91
CA LEU A 508 17.20 -18.10 -9.00
C LEU A 508 17.42 -17.49 -10.39
N THR A 509 17.09 -16.21 -10.59
CA THR A 509 17.42 -15.49 -11.82
C THR A 509 18.94 -15.40 -12.03
N ARG A 510 19.72 -15.08 -10.99
CA ARG A 510 21.20 -15.05 -11.08
C ARG A 510 21.80 -16.44 -11.33
N LEU A 511 21.29 -17.48 -10.69
CA LEU A 511 21.69 -18.86 -10.97
C LEU A 511 21.43 -19.26 -12.42
N TRP A 512 20.34 -18.78 -13.02
CA TRP A 512 20.03 -19.01 -14.43
C TRP A 512 20.96 -18.20 -15.36
N GLU A 513 21.23 -16.93 -15.05
CA GLU A 513 22.17 -16.08 -15.80
C GLU A 513 23.61 -16.65 -15.80
N GLU A 514 24.03 -17.27 -14.69
CA GLU A 514 25.33 -17.95 -14.54
C GLU A 514 25.32 -19.43 -15.02
N SER A 515 24.19 -19.94 -15.51
CA SER A 515 24.10 -21.33 -15.99
C SER A 515 24.58 -21.46 -17.43
N THR A 516 25.54 -22.37 -17.67
CA THR A 516 26.14 -22.58 -18.99
C THR A 516 25.63 -23.84 -19.72
N ASP A 517 24.92 -24.72 -19.01
CA ASP A 517 24.53 -26.06 -19.46
C ASP A 517 23.06 -26.40 -19.14
N ASN A 518 22.20 -25.39 -19.00
CA ASN A 518 20.79 -25.53 -18.57
C ASN A 518 20.62 -26.29 -17.24
N CYS A 519 21.60 -26.20 -16.33
CA CYS A 519 21.53 -26.81 -15.00
C CYS A 519 21.82 -25.77 -13.91
N LEU A 520 20.92 -25.63 -12.94
CA LEU A 520 21.16 -24.83 -11.74
C LEU A 520 21.91 -25.66 -10.70
N ARG A 521 23.10 -25.19 -10.31
CA ARG A 521 24.08 -25.96 -9.52
C ARG A 521 24.32 -25.41 -8.12
N LEU A 522 24.46 -26.30 -7.14
CA LEU A 522 24.75 -25.96 -5.74
C LEU A 522 26.07 -25.19 -5.59
N ASN A 523 27.10 -25.56 -6.35
CA ASN A 523 28.40 -24.87 -6.31
C ASN A 523 28.29 -23.39 -6.71
N THR A 524 27.47 -23.06 -7.72
CA THR A 524 27.21 -21.67 -8.12
C THR A 524 26.44 -20.92 -7.03
N TYR A 525 25.44 -21.55 -6.43
CA TYR A 525 24.65 -20.98 -5.33
C TYR A 525 25.49 -20.66 -4.08
N VAL A 526 26.38 -21.57 -3.68
CA VAL A 526 27.30 -21.35 -2.55
C VAL A 526 28.27 -20.20 -2.85
N LYS A 527 28.77 -20.07 -4.10
CA LYS A 527 29.60 -18.93 -4.52
C LYS A 527 28.84 -17.59 -4.50
N LEU A 528 27.55 -17.61 -4.80
CA LEU A 528 26.65 -16.44 -4.68
C LEU A 528 26.21 -16.15 -3.23
N GLY A 529 26.72 -16.90 -2.24
CA GLY A 529 26.46 -16.69 -0.82
C GLY A 529 25.05 -17.09 -0.34
N GLY A 530 24.35 -17.94 -1.07
CA GLY A 530 22.96 -18.34 -0.76
C GLY A 530 21.94 -17.21 -0.98
N VAL A 531 20.67 -17.42 -0.61
CA VAL A 531 19.58 -16.45 -0.83
C VAL A 531 19.85 -15.13 -0.11
N MET A 532 20.48 -15.20 1.06
CA MET A 532 20.88 -14.03 1.86
C MET A 532 22.07 -13.27 1.26
N GLY A 533 23.05 -14.01 0.73
CA GLY A 533 24.29 -13.45 0.23
C GLY A 533 24.11 -12.68 -1.06
N THR A 534 23.34 -13.21 -2.02
CA THR A 534 23.39 -12.73 -3.41
C THR A 534 23.06 -11.23 -3.55
N LEU A 535 22.00 -10.74 -2.90
CA LEU A 535 21.66 -9.31 -2.98
C LEU A 535 22.55 -8.44 -2.08
N ARG A 536 22.92 -8.92 -0.88
CA ARG A 536 23.80 -8.17 0.06
C ARG A 536 25.19 -7.97 -0.54
N GLN A 537 25.75 -9.04 -1.08
CA GLN A 537 27.05 -9.04 -1.73
C GLN A 537 27.02 -8.14 -2.94
N ARG A 538 26.03 -8.28 -3.86
CA ARG A 538 25.94 -7.40 -5.03
C ARG A 538 25.79 -5.92 -4.66
N ALA A 539 24.95 -5.58 -3.69
CA ALA A 539 24.81 -4.20 -3.22
C ALA A 539 26.10 -3.63 -2.63
N THR A 540 26.92 -4.49 -1.99
CA THR A 540 28.21 -4.09 -1.41
C THR A 540 29.30 -3.98 -2.48
N GLU A 541 29.41 -4.94 -3.40
CA GLU A 541 30.32 -4.88 -4.55
C GLU A 541 30.06 -3.64 -5.42
N VAL A 542 28.80 -3.36 -5.73
CA VAL A 542 28.41 -2.18 -6.50
C VAL A 542 28.71 -0.90 -5.72
N TYR A 543 28.50 -0.87 -4.40
CA TYR A 543 28.90 0.25 -3.54
C TYR A 543 30.42 0.49 -3.54
N GLU A 544 31.23 -0.57 -3.42
CA GLU A 544 32.70 -0.51 -3.37
C GLU A 544 33.33 -0.11 -4.71
N LEU A 545 32.62 -0.30 -5.84
CA LEU A 545 33.04 0.14 -7.18
C LEU A 545 32.85 1.65 -7.43
N PHE A 546 32.10 2.36 -6.58
CA PHE A 546 31.95 3.82 -6.67
C PHE A 546 33.13 4.56 -6.03
N SER A 547 33.45 5.74 -6.56
CA SER A 547 34.39 6.69 -5.93
C SER A 547 33.87 7.22 -4.58
N GLU A 548 34.71 7.80 -3.73
CA GLU A 548 34.29 8.30 -2.40
C GLU A 548 33.15 9.35 -2.47
N GLU A 549 33.17 10.21 -3.49
CA GLU A 549 32.12 11.22 -3.73
C GLU A 549 30.80 10.56 -4.18
N GLU A 550 30.87 9.59 -5.09
CA GLU A 550 29.71 8.80 -5.49
C GLU A 550 29.17 7.93 -4.34
N GLN A 551 30.02 7.34 -3.50
CA GLN A 551 29.62 6.56 -2.32
C GLN A 551 28.83 7.43 -1.32
N ALA A 552 29.25 8.67 -1.10
CA ALA A 552 28.49 9.64 -0.29
C ALA A 552 27.11 9.94 -0.92
N ALA A 553 27.04 10.09 -2.24
CA ALA A 553 25.77 10.24 -2.96
C ALA A 553 24.89 8.98 -2.88
N VAL A 554 25.46 7.76 -2.98
CA VAL A 554 24.73 6.48 -2.79
C VAL A 554 24.12 6.42 -1.39
N ARG A 555 24.89 6.76 -0.35
CA ARG A 555 24.39 6.80 1.04
C ARG A 555 23.23 7.80 1.19
N HIS A 556 23.37 8.99 0.62
CA HIS A 556 22.29 10.01 0.60
C HIS A 556 21.03 9.50 -0.11
N ILE A 557 21.17 8.92 -1.30
CA ILE A 557 20.06 8.36 -2.08
C ILE A 557 19.33 7.28 -1.29
N PHE A 558 20.00 6.26 -0.74
CA PHE A 558 19.30 5.19 -0.01
C PHE A 558 18.65 5.66 1.30
N LEU A 559 19.23 6.64 1.99
CA LEU A 559 18.57 7.28 3.14
C LEU A 559 17.32 8.06 2.70
N ALA A 560 17.42 8.83 1.61
CA ALA A 560 16.28 9.54 1.04
C ALA A 560 15.17 8.58 0.59
N LEU A 561 15.50 7.44 -0.01
CA LEU A 561 14.54 6.40 -0.44
C LEU A 561 14.01 5.52 0.70
N THR A 562 14.39 5.77 1.97
CA THR A 562 13.91 5.01 3.13
C THR A 562 12.88 5.82 3.93
N GLN A 563 11.74 5.20 4.22
CA GLN A 563 10.70 5.67 5.13
C GLN A 563 10.84 4.98 6.48
N LEU A 564 10.95 5.77 7.55
CA LEU A 564 11.07 5.23 8.90
C LEU A 564 9.72 4.69 9.40
N GLY A 565 9.72 3.48 9.93
CA GLY A 565 8.57 2.92 10.64
C GLY A 565 8.42 3.52 12.04
N GLU A 566 7.23 4.03 12.36
CA GLU A 566 6.86 4.45 13.72
C GLU A 566 6.20 3.27 14.46
N GLY A 567 7.04 2.34 14.92
CA GLY A 567 6.59 1.08 15.56
C GLY A 567 6.38 -0.09 14.59
N THR A 568 6.50 0.16 13.28
CA THR A 568 6.56 -0.84 12.21
C THR A 568 7.98 -0.99 11.67
N GLU A 569 8.20 -1.96 10.76
CA GLU A 569 9.47 -2.08 10.04
C GLU A 569 9.68 -0.90 9.08
N ASP A 570 10.94 -0.48 8.89
CA ASP A 570 11.30 0.55 7.89
C ASP A 570 10.93 0.08 6.47
N THR A 571 10.36 1.00 5.69
CA THR A 571 9.83 0.73 4.34
C THR A 571 10.55 1.58 3.30
N ARG A 572 10.34 1.29 2.01
CA ARG A 572 10.81 2.16 0.94
C ARG A 572 9.91 3.39 0.77
N ARG A 573 10.45 4.45 0.17
CA ARG A 573 9.79 5.71 -0.18
C ARG A 573 10.18 6.07 -1.61
N ARG A 574 9.22 6.53 -2.41
CA ARG A 574 9.46 7.12 -3.74
C ARG A 574 9.92 8.58 -3.57
N VAL A 575 10.88 9.02 -4.35
CA VAL A 575 11.41 10.40 -4.32
C VAL A 575 11.60 10.92 -5.73
N LEU A 576 11.13 12.14 -6.00
CA LEU A 576 11.42 12.83 -7.26
C LEU A 576 12.92 13.06 -7.40
N LYS A 577 13.53 12.69 -8.54
CA LYS A 577 14.97 12.83 -8.79
C LYS A 577 15.51 14.25 -8.48
N PRO A 578 14.82 15.36 -8.83
CA PRO A 578 15.26 16.71 -8.46
C PRO A 578 15.29 16.99 -6.94
N SER A 579 14.56 16.24 -6.12
CA SER A 579 14.59 16.38 -4.65
C SER A 579 15.82 15.71 -4.02
N LEU A 580 16.53 14.85 -4.76
CA LEU A 580 17.82 14.27 -4.33
C LEU A 580 18.99 15.24 -4.54
N VAL A 581 18.83 16.21 -5.46
CA VAL A 581 19.84 17.23 -5.81
C VAL A 581 19.88 18.33 -4.76
N ASN A 582 21.08 18.75 -4.36
CA ASN A 582 21.29 19.87 -3.44
C ASN A 582 22.70 20.47 -3.60
N GLN A 583 23.08 21.41 -2.73
CA GLN A 583 24.38 22.11 -2.81
C GLN A 583 25.61 21.19 -2.74
N ARG A 584 25.48 19.97 -2.19
CA ARG A 584 26.55 18.98 -2.05
C ARG A 584 26.56 17.95 -3.18
N TYR A 585 25.39 17.61 -3.74
CA TYR A 585 25.24 16.60 -4.78
C TYR A 585 24.57 17.22 -6.02
N SER A 586 25.36 17.40 -7.08
CA SER A 586 24.91 17.96 -8.36
C SER A 586 23.94 17.03 -9.10
N GLU A 587 23.18 17.60 -10.04
CA GLU A 587 22.26 16.82 -10.89
C GLU A 587 23.04 15.77 -11.71
N GLU A 588 24.18 16.11 -12.29
CA GLU A 588 25.04 15.18 -13.05
C GLU A 588 25.55 13.99 -12.20
N LEU A 589 25.91 14.23 -10.94
CA LEU A 589 26.37 13.18 -10.01
C LEU A 589 25.21 12.26 -9.61
N ILE A 590 24.07 12.82 -9.22
CA ILE A 590 22.86 12.05 -8.90
C ILE A 590 22.40 11.24 -10.12
N ASP A 591 22.44 11.82 -11.33
CA ASP A 591 22.11 11.15 -12.58
C ASP A 591 23.00 9.94 -12.84
N THR A 592 24.31 10.12 -12.73
CA THR A 592 25.31 9.05 -12.92
C THR A 592 25.14 7.93 -11.90
N VAL A 593 24.96 8.27 -10.62
CA VAL A 593 24.80 7.30 -9.54
C VAL A 593 23.47 6.55 -9.65
N VAL A 594 22.35 7.25 -9.89
CA VAL A 594 21.03 6.62 -10.08
C VAL A 594 21.03 5.69 -11.29
N GLN A 595 21.67 6.07 -12.40
CA GLN A 595 21.77 5.19 -13.57
C GLN A 595 22.54 3.90 -13.24
N LYS A 596 23.74 4.01 -12.66
CA LYS A 596 24.54 2.85 -12.23
C LYS A 596 23.78 1.93 -11.24
N LEU A 597 23.05 2.51 -10.29
CA LEU A 597 22.21 1.75 -9.34
C LEU A 597 20.98 1.09 -10.01
N ALA A 598 20.44 1.69 -11.08
CA ALA A 598 19.31 1.16 -11.84
C ALA A 598 19.73 0.04 -12.79
N ASP A 599 20.87 0.18 -13.48
CA ASP A 599 21.47 -0.85 -14.33
C ASP A 599 21.74 -2.14 -13.51
N GLU A 600 22.16 -1.97 -12.25
CA GLU A 600 22.38 -3.06 -11.28
C GLU A 600 21.12 -3.54 -10.55
N LYS A 601 19.93 -3.01 -10.89
CA LYS A 601 18.62 -3.36 -10.32
C LYS A 601 18.53 -3.16 -8.80
N LEU A 602 19.30 -2.22 -8.24
CA LEU A 602 19.23 -1.81 -6.82
C LEU A 602 18.19 -0.70 -6.58
N VAL A 603 17.98 0.13 -7.61
CA VAL A 603 17.03 1.25 -7.66
C VAL A 603 16.13 1.07 -8.89
N VAL A 604 14.90 1.57 -8.83
CA VAL A 604 13.97 1.63 -9.97
C VAL A 604 13.63 3.08 -10.26
N THR A 605 13.63 3.44 -11.54
CA THR A 605 13.22 4.75 -12.05
C THR A 605 11.91 4.64 -12.82
N THR A 606 10.97 5.55 -12.57
CA THR A 606 9.70 5.65 -13.31
C THR A 606 9.43 7.09 -13.74
N GLU A 607 8.70 7.30 -14.83
CA GLU A 607 8.33 8.65 -15.28
C GLU A 607 7.00 9.09 -14.66
N MET A 608 6.99 10.24 -13.98
CA MET A 608 5.78 10.92 -13.52
C MET A 608 5.50 12.13 -14.40
N VAL A 609 4.26 12.25 -14.89
CA VAL A 609 3.80 13.42 -15.66
C VAL A 609 3.32 14.49 -14.68
N GLY A 610 4.04 15.61 -14.58
CA GLY A 610 3.64 16.72 -13.71
C GLY A 610 2.37 17.44 -14.19
N LYS A 611 1.50 17.86 -13.26
CA LYS A 611 0.36 18.73 -13.57
C LYS A 611 0.84 20.16 -13.83
N GLY A 612 0.69 20.64 -15.07
CA GLY A 612 1.03 22.00 -15.49
C GLY A 612 0.79 22.21 -16.99
N ARG A 613 0.81 23.48 -17.45
CA ARG A 613 0.69 23.80 -18.89
C ARG A 613 1.88 23.33 -19.74
N GLU A 614 3.00 23.03 -19.10
CA GLU A 614 4.13 22.30 -19.68
C GLU A 614 4.24 20.96 -18.95
N ALA A 615 3.87 19.87 -19.62
CA ALA A 615 3.92 18.52 -19.08
C ALA A 615 5.36 17.99 -19.02
N LYS A 616 6.19 18.57 -18.13
CA LYS A 616 7.52 18.04 -17.85
C LYS A 616 7.38 16.65 -17.22
N ARG A 617 7.96 15.64 -17.89
CA ARG A 617 8.16 14.32 -17.31
C ARG A 617 9.28 14.42 -16.29
N VAL A 618 9.03 13.97 -15.06
CA VAL A 618 10.02 13.98 -13.98
C VAL A 618 10.25 12.55 -13.55
N ALA A 619 11.52 12.14 -13.48
CA ALA A 619 11.88 10.82 -13.00
C ALA A 619 11.62 10.72 -11.49
N VAL A 620 10.90 9.68 -11.08
CA VAL A 620 10.74 9.22 -9.71
C VAL A 620 11.72 8.08 -9.48
N VAL A 621 12.38 8.09 -8.34
CA VAL A 621 13.38 7.11 -7.90
C VAL A 621 12.81 6.33 -6.70
N ASP A 622 13.01 5.02 -6.67
CA ASP A 622 12.51 4.12 -5.63
C ASP A 622 13.52 2.98 -5.38
N VAL A 623 13.52 2.39 -4.17
CA VAL A 623 14.33 1.20 -3.91
C VAL A 623 13.73 0.02 -4.67
N ALA A 624 14.55 -0.73 -5.41
CA ALA A 624 14.08 -1.88 -6.19
C ALA A 624 13.41 -2.94 -5.31
N HIS A 625 13.87 -3.12 -4.07
CA HIS A 625 13.19 -3.96 -3.08
C HIS A 625 13.51 -3.57 -1.63
N GLU A 626 12.51 -3.64 -0.72
CA GLU A 626 12.70 -3.43 0.73
C GLU A 626 13.73 -4.41 1.35
N ALA A 627 14.06 -5.49 0.67
CA ALA A 627 15.09 -6.43 1.10
C ALA A 627 16.47 -5.76 1.28
N LEU A 628 16.78 -4.72 0.50
CA LEU A 628 17.99 -3.91 0.70
C LEU A 628 17.96 -3.21 2.06
N ILE A 629 16.85 -2.55 2.39
CA ILE A 629 16.65 -1.84 3.68
C ILE A 629 16.76 -2.81 4.87
N ARG A 630 16.23 -4.03 4.73
CA ARG A 630 16.16 -5.04 5.79
C ARG A 630 17.43 -5.87 5.99
N HIS A 631 18.20 -6.12 4.93
CA HIS A 631 19.27 -7.13 4.94
C HIS A 631 20.65 -6.62 4.49
N TRP A 632 20.74 -5.44 3.88
CA TRP A 632 22.04 -4.83 3.60
C TRP A 632 22.60 -4.17 4.87
N SER A 633 23.72 -4.71 5.36
CA SER A 633 24.33 -4.32 6.63
C SER A 633 24.77 -2.86 6.67
N LEU A 634 25.30 -2.32 5.56
CA LEU A 634 25.71 -0.92 5.45
C LEU A 634 24.52 0.02 5.53
N LEU A 635 23.46 -0.22 4.73
CA LEU A 635 22.25 0.59 4.78
C LEU A 635 21.58 0.55 6.16
N ARG A 636 21.57 -0.61 6.83
CA ARG A 636 21.08 -0.69 8.21
C ARG A 636 21.91 0.12 9.21
N SER A 637 23.24 0.14 9.10
CA SER A 637 24.05 0.99 9.97
C SER A 637 23.75 2.46 9.70
N TRP A 638 23.72 2.88 8.41
CA TRP A 638 23.39 4.25 8.02
C TRP A 638 22.03 4.71 8.55
N ILE A 639 20.97 3.89 8.41
CA ILE A 639 19.64 4.20 8.94
C ILE A 639 19.67 4.32 10.47
N SER A 640 20.36 3.40 11.17
CA SER A 640 20.44 3.44 12.63
C SER A 640 21.19 4.68 13.16
N GLU A 641 22.28 5.07 12.50
CA GLU A 641 23.08 6.28 12.80
C GLU A 641 22.29 7.57 12.52
N ASN A 642 21.37 7.55 11.55
CA ASN A 642 20.69 8.75 11.05
C ASN A 642 19.21 8.86 11.49
N ARG A 643 18.66 7.90 12.24
CA ARG A 643 17.20 7.77 12.48
C ARG A 643 16.55 9.04 13.05
N ASP A 644 17.17 9.67 14.05
CA ASP A 644 16.64 10.90 14.64
C ASP A 644 16.80 12.11 13.73
N GLY A 645 17.92 12.20 13.00
CA GLY A 645 18.14 13.21 11.96
C GLY A 645 17.10 13.12 10.86
N MET A 646 16.88 11.93 10.29
CA MET A 646 15.85 11.68 9.29
C MET A 646 14.45 12.09 9.77
N ARG A 647 14.10 11.82 11.04
CA ARG A 647 12.81 12.27 11.63
C ARG A 647 12.67 13.79 11.67
N ILE A 648 13.75 14.52 11.98
CA ILE A 648 13.78 15.99 11.96
C ILE A 648 13.66 16.48 10.51
N ALA A 649 14.46 15.92 9.59
CA ALA A 649 14.46 16.27 8.18
C ALA A 649 13.06 16.19 7.57
N ARG A 650 12.32 15.09 7.77
CA ARG A 650 10.96 14.94 7.22
C ARG A 650 9.99 16.03 7.67
N LYS A 651 10.09 16.49 8.92
CA LYS A 651 9.23 17.58 9.44
C LYS A 651 9.54 18.93 8.78
N ILE A 652 10.80 19.15 8.40
CA ILE A 652 11.25 20.34 7.66
C ILE A 652 10.82 20.23 6.19
N GLU A 653 11.01 19.06 5.55
CA GLU A 653 10.60 18.83 4.16
C GLU A 653 9.09 19.04 3.95
N ALA A 654 8.25 18.48 4.84
CA ALA A 654 6.80 18.65 4.77
C ALA A 654 6.37 20.13 4.91
N ALA A 655 6.98 20.88 5.84
CA ALA A 655 6.72 22.31 6.00
C ALA A 655 7.16 23.12 4.78
N ALA A 656 8.24 22.71 4.11
CA ALA A 656 8.73 23.37 2.89
C ALA A 656 7.84 23.10 1.66
N GLU A 657 7.21 21.93 1.58
CA GLU A 657 6.22 21.62 0.54
C GLU A 657 4.91 22.40 0.75
N GLU A 658 4.45 22.55 2.00
CA GLU A 658 3.31 23.40 2.36
C GLU A 658 3.60 24.88 2.03
N TRP A 659 4.73 25.42 2.49
CA TRP A 659 5.18 26.78 2.18
C TRP A 659 5.27 27.05 0.67
N LYS A 660 5.77 26.07 -0.10
CA LYS A 660 5.84 26.16 -1.57
C LYS A 660 4.46 26.13 -2.23
N ARG A 661 3.53 25.34 -1.71
CA ARG A 661 2.14 25.23 -2.22
C ARG A 661 1.39 26.54 -2.09
N GLU A 662 1.59 27.25 -0.98
CA GLU A 662 1.02 28.57 -0.70
C GLU A 662 1.75 29.72 -1.42
N GLY A 663 2.68 29.41 -2.32
CA GLY A 663 3.36 30.43 -3.15
C GLY A 663 4.59 31.09 -2.50
N LYS A 664 5.19 30.44 -1.49
CA LYS A 664 6.38 30.92 -0.73
C LYS A 664 6.18 32.26 0.00
N PRO A 665 5.13 32.44 0.81
CA PRO A 665 4.93 33.69 1.56
C PRO A 665 6.05 33.93 2.58
N GLU A 666 6.53 35.17 2.70
CA GLU A 666 7.46 35.61 3.77
C GLU A 666 6.75 35.88 5.11
N GLU A 667 5.46 35.59 5.21
CA GLU A 667 4.69 35.78 6.44
C GLU A 667 5.10 34.79 7.54
N ILE A 668 5.31 35.31 8.74
CA ILE A 668 5.74 34.59 9.94
C ILE A 668 4.93 33.29 10.17
N ALA A 669 3.62 33.30 9.89
CA ALA A 669 2.73 32.16 10.06
C ALA A 669 3.13 30.90 9.26
N PHE A 670 3.78 31.07 8.10
CA PHE A 670 4.19 29.98 7.21
C PHE A 670 5.69 29.62 7.33
N LEU A 671 6.44 30.34 8.16
CA LEU A 671 7.88 30.16 8.35
C LEU A 671 8.21 29.35 9.63
N LEU A 672 9.42 28.79 9.68
CA LEU A 672 9.89 28.06 10.85
C LEU A 672 10.20 29.03 11.99
N GLN A 673 9.66 28.76 13.17
CA GLN A 673 9.79 29.63 14.35
C GLN A 673 10.24 28.88 15.60
N GLY A 674 10.90 29.59 16.52
CA GLY A 674 11.26 29.10 17.85
C GLY A 674 11.97 27.75 17.81
N ALA A 675 11.46 26.77 18.55
CA ALA A 675 12.00 25.42 18.59
C ALA A 675 12.03 24.71 17.22
N LYS A 676 11.10 25.00 16.29
CA LYS A 676 11.13 24.42 14.94
C LYS A 676 12.33 24.92 14.13
N LEU A 677 12.66 26.22 14.25
CA LEU A 677 13.81 26.81 13.58
C LEU A 677 15.12 26.35 14.24
N SER A 678 15.21 26.39 15.58
CA SER A 678 16.39 25.90 16.31
C SER A 678 16.74 24.46 15.94
N ASN A 679 15.76 23.55 15.93
CA ASN A 679 15.98 22.16 15.53
C ASN A 679 16.47 22.00 14.08
N ALA A 680 16.09 22.92 13.18
CA ALA A 680 16.54 22.92 11.79
C ALA A 680 17.97 23.50 11.65
N GLU A 681 18.34 24.46 12.49
CA GLU A 681 19.70 25.00 12.58
C GLU A 681 20.67 23.99 13.20
N ASP A 682 20.28 23.35 14.30
CA ASP A 682 21.01 22.24 14.94
C ASP A 682 21.18 21.03 14.02
N TYR A 683 20.26 20.86 13.05
CA TYR A 683 20.35 19.84 12.01
C TYR A 683 21.40 20.21 10.95
N LEU A 684 21.37 21.44 10.43
CA LEU A 684 22.37 21.93 9.46
C LEU A 684 23.79 22.03 10.04
N ALA A 685 23.92 22.31 11.34
CA ALA A 685 25.20 22.44 12.03
C ALA A 685 25.96 21.10 12.22
N LYS A 686 25.33 19.96 11.95
CA LYS A 686 25.96 18.63 12.09
C LYS A 686 26.44 18.13 10.72
N ASP A 687 27.77 17.98 10.57
CA ASP A 687 28.41 17.45 9.35
C ASP A 687 27.79 16.13 8.84
N LEU A 688 27.33 15.28 9.76
CA LEU A 688 26.68 13.99 9.47
C LEU A 688 25.35 14.12 8.70
N TYR A 689 24.72 15.30 8.74
CA TYR A 689 23.43 15.61 8.12
C TYR A 689 23.53 16.65 6.98
N GLN A 690 24.71 17.20 6.72
CA GLN A 690 24.94 18.15 5.62
C GLN A 690 24.67 17.49 4.26
N GLY A 691 23.68 18.02 3.53
CA GLY A 691 23.28 17.53 2.22
C GLY A 691 22.20 16.44 2.23
N GLN A 692 21.48 16.23 3.35
CA GLN A 692 20.31 15.32 3.38
C GLN A 692 18.95 16.01 3.11
N LEU A 693 18.84 17.34 3.28
CA LEU A 693 17.62 18.10 2.99
C LEU A 693 17.52 18.48 1.51
N ASN A 694 16.30 18.42 0.96
CA ASN A 694 16.01 18.95 -0.37
C ASN A 694 16.15 20.49 -0.46
N SER A 695 16.25 21.01 -1.68
CA SER A 695 16.49 22.43 -1.96
C SER A 695 15.40 23.37 -1.40
N ASN A 696 14.11 23.00 -1.46
CA ASN A 696 13.03 23.84 -0.91
C ASN A 696 13.12 23.94 0.62
N ALA A 697 13.54 22.87 1.30
CA ALA A 697 13.74 22.86 2.74
C ALA A 697 14.91 23.75 3.19
N GLN A 698 16.02 23.74 2.44
CA GLN A 698 17.13 24.68 2.67
C GLN A 698 16.70 26.14 2.46
N GLU A 699 15.89 26.40 1.43
CA GLU A 699 15.34 27.72 1.13
C GLU A 699 14.40 28.22 2.24
N LEU A 700 13.47 27.37 2.73
CA LEU A 700 12.59 27.70 3.85
C LEU A 700 13.37 28.06 5.12
N ILE A 701 14.41 27.30 5.47
CA ILE A 701 15.25 27.61 6.63
C ILE A 701 15.91 28.97 6.45
N LYS A 702 16.52 29.23 5.29
CA LYS A 702 17.19 30.50 4.99
C LYS A 702 16.24 31.69 5.08
N VAL A 703 15.05 31.62 4.47
CA VAL A 703 14.04 32.69 4.57
C VAL A 703 13.57 32.87 6.01
N SER A 704 13.39 31.78 6.76
CA SER A 704 13.04 31.84 8.20
C SER A 704 14.12 32.52 9.04
N GLN A 705 15.40 32.29 8.74
CA GLN A 705 16.53 32.97 9.39
C GLN A 705 16.56 34.46 9.06
N GLU A 706 16.48 34.82 7.76
CA GLU A 706 16.48 36.22 7.31
C GLU A 706 15.30 37.03 7.88
N VAL A 707 14.11 36.43 8.00
CA VAL A 707 12.95 37.08 8.63
C VAL A 707 13.14 37.22 10.14
N ARG A 708 13.70 36.21 10.83
CA ARG A 708 14.03 36.31 12.26
C ARG A 708 15.05 37.43 12.53
N GLU A 709 16.10 37.55 11.72
CA GLU A 709 17.10 38.61 11.85
C GLU A 709 16.48 40.00 11.59
N ARG A 710 15.67 40.15 10.53
CA ARG A 710 14.91 41.38 10.26
C ARG A 710 14.04 41.80 11.44
N ILE A 711 13.35 40.86 12.11
CA ILE A 711 12.51 41.14 13.29
C ILE A 711 13.37 41.58 14.48
N LEU A 712 14.44 40.84 14.78
CA LEU A 712 15.33 41.15 15.91
C LEU A 712 16.00 42.53 15.75
N ASP A 713 16.38 42.91 14.53
CA ASP A 713 16.96 44.22 14.27
C ASP A 713 15.92 45.35 14.31
N GLN A 714 14.67 45.11 13.88
CA GLN A 714 13.56 46.04 14.10
C GLN A 714 13.26 46.25 15.60
N GLU A 715 13.30 45.18 16.41
CA GLU A 715 13.13 45.27 17.85
C GLU A 715 14.28 46.02 18.53
N LYS A 716 15.54 45.75 18.16
CA LYS A 716 16.70 46.52 18.63
C LYS A 716 16.57 48.01 18.27
N GLN A 717 16.23 48.33 17.02
CA GLN A 717 16.02 49.72 16.60
C GLN A 717 14.88 50.40 17.37
N ARG A 718 13.79 49.66 17.67
CA ARG A 718 12.68 50.17 18.47
C ARG A 718 13.09 50.42 19.93
N GLN A 719 13.83 49.49 20.55
CA GLN A 719 14.36 49.68 21.90
C GLN A 719 15.36 50.83 21.95
N GLN A 720 16.24 50.96 20.95
CA GLN A 720 17.19 52.06 20.87
C GLN A 720 16.48 53.42 20.72
N LYS A 721 15.45 53.53 19.86
CA LYS A 721 14.62 54.74 19.77
C LYS A 721 13.93 55.08 21.11
N LEU A 722 13.39 54.09 21.81
CA LEU A 722 12.78 54.30 23.13
C LEU A 722 13.80 54.75 24.19
N LEU A 723 15.03 54.21 24.14
CA LEU A 723 16.14 54.66 24.99
C LEU A 723 16.55 56.09 24.67
N GLU A 724 16.75 56.43 23.39
CA GLU A 724 17.06 57.79 22.92
C GLU A 724 15.96 58.80 23.28
N GLU A 725 14.69 58.43 23.15
CA GLU A 725 13.55 59.23 23.62
C GLU A 725 13.58 59.42 25.15
N SER A 726 13.86 58.36 25.92
CA SER A 726 13.95 58.44 27.38
C SER A 726 15.11 59.32 27.86
N GLU A 727 16.26 59.22 27.19
CA GLU A 727 17.40 60.10 27.43
C GLU A 727 17.10 61.54 27.04
N GLY A 728 16.44 61.76 25.90
CA GLY A 728 15.99 63.06 25.44
C GLY A 728 15.06 63.73 26.45
N ARG A 729 14.07 62.99 26.97
CA ARG A 729 13.18 63.43 28.05
C ARG A 729 13.97 63.75 29.32
N ARG A 730 14.91 62.89 29.75
CA ARG A 730 15.75 63.14 30.93
C ARG A 730 16.65 64.37 30.77
N LYS A 731 17.27 64.56 29.60
CA LYS A 731 18.08 65.74 29.27
C LYS A 731 17.23 67.01 29.25
N ALA A 732 16.01 66.94 28.70
CA ALA A 732 15.06 68.06 28.72
C ALA A 732 14.59 68.40 30.15
N GLU A 733 14.32 67.40 30.99
CA GLU A 733 13.93 67.61 32.40
C GLU A 733 15.06 68.25 33.21
N VAL A 734 16.30 67.77 33.07
CA VAL A 734 17.48 68.37 33.72
C VAL A 734 17.67 69.82 33.26
N LYS A 735 17.54 70.10 31.96
CA LYS A 735 17.65 71.46 31.42
C LYS A 735 16.51 72.36 31.91
N ALA A 736 15.30 71.83 32.06
CA ALA A 736 14.17 72.56 32.65
C ALA A 736 14.38 72.88 34.14
N ARG A 737 14.95 71.95 34.92
CA ARG A 737 15.35 72.21 36.33
C ARG A 737 16.45 73.28 36.41
N GLN A 738 17.47 73.22 35.56
CA GLN A 738 18.52 74.25 35.49
C GLN A 738 17.95 75.64 35.15
N LEU A 739 17.07 75.74 34.16
CA LEU A 739 16.38 76.98 33.80
C LEU A 739 15.47 77.50 34.92
N ALA A 740 14.87 76.60 35.73
CA ALA A 740 14.09 76.98 36.90
C ALA A 740 15.00 77.55 38.01
N GLU A 741 16.14 76.90 38.31
CA GLU A 741 17.12 77.41 39.26
C GLU A 741 17.74 78.75 38.85
N GLU A 742 18.02 78.96 37.55
CA GLU A 742 18.50 80.25 37.04
C GLU A 742 17.46 81.35 37.25
N ARG A 743 16.19 81.09 36.91
CA ARG A 743 15.09 82.03 37.17
C ARG A 743 14.92 82.34 38.65
N GLU A 744 15.06 81.34 39.52
CA GLU A 744 15.00 81.54 40.98
C GLU A 744 16.17 82.40 41.49
N LYS A 745 17.39 82.16 40.98
CA LYS A 745 18.58 82.99 41.27
C LYS A 745 18.41 84.43 40.76
N GLU A 746 17.87 84.64 39.57
CA GLU A 746 17.54 85.97 39.04
C GLU A 746 16.50 86.70 39.90
N GLN A 747 15.41 86.02 40.28
CA GLN A 747 14.38 86.58 41.17
C GLN A 747 14.96 86.92 42.56
N ALA A 748 15.81 86.06 43.12
CA ALA A 748 16.51 86.33 44.38
C ALA A 748 17.43 87.55 44.26
N HIS A 749 18.15 87.69 43.14
CA HIS A 749 19.03 88.84 42.90
C HIS A 749 18.23 90.16 42.70
N ALA A 750 17.11 90.11 41.98
CA ALA A 750 16.19 91.23 41.83
C ALA A 750 15.62 91.69 43.19
N ASN A 751 15.14 90.74 44.02
CA ASN A 751 14.67 91.02 45.38
C ASN A 751 15.77 91.61 46.29
N LYS A 752 17.01 91.16 46.15
CA LYS A 752 18.17 91.71 46.89
C LYS A 752 18.45 93.16 46.48
N LYS A 753 18.32 93.49 45.19
CA LYS A 753 18.48 94.86 44.64
C LYS A 753 17.35 95.81 45.10
N LEU A 754 16.11 95.31 45.19
CA LEU A 754 14.97 96.02 45.79
C LEU A 754 15.20 96.34 47.27
N ARG A 755 15.67 95.36 48.07
CA ARG A 755 16.02 95.57 49.49
C ARG A 755 17.14 96.60 49.71
N GLY A 756 18.07 96.74 48.75
CA GLY A 756 19.09 97.80 48.75
C GLY A 756 18.50 99.21 48.60
N LYS A 757 17.61 99.41 47.61
CA LYS A 757 16.96 100.71 47.37
C LYS A 757 16.05 101.15 48.52
N THR A 758 15.30 100.23 49.13
CA THR A 758 14.46 100.55 50.30
C THR A 758 15.29 100.98 51.52
N ARG A 759 16.50 100.44 51.71
CA ARG A 759 17.42 100.90 52.77
C ARG A 759 17.92 102.32 52.54
N GLN A 760 18.25 102.69 51.31
CA GLN A 760 18.68 104.07 50.98
C GLN A 760 17.57 105.10 51.21
N LEU A 761 16.33 104.78 50.83
CA LEU A 761 15.16 105.63 51.11
C LEU A 761 14.93 105.83 52.63
N GLY A 762 15.11 104.77 53.42
CA GLY A 762 15.03 104.86 54.89
C GLY A 762 16.08 105.79 55.51
N VAL A 763 17.33 105.72 55.05
CA VAL A 763 18.41 106.63 55.52
C VAL A 763 18.12 108.08 55.14
N LEU A 764 17.63 108.33 53.93
CA LEU A 764 17.27 109.69 53.49
C LEU A 764 16.14 110.29 54.35
N LEU A 765 15.13 109.49 54.71
CA LEU A 765 14.02 109.91 55.57
C LEU A 765 14.50 110.29 56.98
N ILE A 766 15.40 109.50 57.58
CA ILE A 766 16.01 109.79 58.89
C ILE A 766 16.78 111.12 58.83
N LEU A 767 17.53 111.36 57.75
CA LEU A 767 18.32 112.58 57.57
C LEU A 767 17.43 113.84 57.48
N VAL A 768 16.29 113.75 56.79
CA VAL A 768 15.27 114.82 56.75
C VAL A 768 14.65 115.08 58.13
N ILE A 769 14.42 114.04 58.94
CA ILE A 769 13.91 114.19 60.31
C ILE A 769 14.94 114.91 61.20
N ILE A 770 16.22 114.55 61.11
CA ILE A 770 17.31 115.20 61.86
C ILE A 770 17.39 116.70 61.52
N VAL A 771 17.34 117.07 60.24
CA VAL A 771 17.36 118.48 59.81
C VAL A 771 16.18 119.27 60.40
N LYS A 772 14.97 118.69 60.43
CA LYS A 772 13.80 119.32 61.08
C LYS A 772 14.00 119.52 62.58
N ILE A 773 14.58 118.54 63.29
CA ILE A 773 14.85 118.65 64.73
C ILE A 773 15.85 119.79 65.01
N ILE A 774 16.92 119.90 64.21
CA ILE A 774 17.91 120.98 64.35
C ILE A 774 17.26 122.36 64.15
N ALA A 775 16.38 122.52 63.15
CA ALA A 775 15.67 123.77 62.91
C ALA A 775 14.77 124.19 64.11
N ILE A 776 14.11 123.22 64.76
CA ILE A 776 13.29 123.47 65.95
C ILE A 776 14.17 123.94 67.14
N ILE A 777 15.32 123.31 67.35
CA ILE A 777 16.26 123.68 68.42
C ILE A 777 16.80 125.11 68.23
N VAL A 778 17.15 125.49 67.00
CA VAL A 778 17.63 126.86 66.69
C VAL A 778 16.56 127.91 66.96
N SER A 779 15.28 127.61 66.65
CA SER A 779 14.15 128.51 66.93
C SER A 779 13.96 128.76 68.44
N LEU A 780 14.03 127.70 69.25
CA LEU A 780 13.92 127.78 70.72
C LEU A 780 15.06 128.60 71.35
N LEU A 781 16.29 128.49 70.84
CA LEU A 781 17.44 129.25 71.33
C LEU A 781 17.31 130.76 71.06
N TYR A 782 16.67 131.17 69.96
CA TYR A 782 16.42 132.58 69.67
C TYR A 782 15.39 133.19 70.62
N HIS A 783 14.33 132.44 70.98
CA HIS A 783 13.27 132.93 71.86
C HIS A 783 13.77 133.23 73.28
N ASN A 784 14.72 132.42 73.78
CA ASN A 784 15.21 132.53 75.15
C ASN A 784 16.03 133.82 75.41
N LYS A 785 16.65 134.42 74.38
CA LYS A 785 17.35 135.71 74.51
C LYS A 785 16.42 136.91 74.70
N GLY A 786 15.16 136.82 74.27
CA GLY A 786 14.17 137.90 74.48
C GLY A 786 13.75 138.07 75.95
N ILE A 787 13.71 136.97 76.69
CA ILE A 787 13.17 136.94 78.07
C ILE A 787 14.16 137.56 79.08
N GLN A 788 15.47 137.47 78.85
CA GLN A 788 16.49 138.05 79.75
C GLN A 788 16.51 139.58 79.75
N ALA A 789 16.04 140.25 78.69
CA ALA A 789 16.01 141.72 78.62
C ALA A 789 14.87 142.35 79.45
N ILE A 790 13.77 141.63 79.69
CA ILE A 790 12.59 142.15 80.38
C ILE A 790 12.76 142.09 81.92
N ASN A 791 13.40 141.05 82.44
CA ASN A 791 13.54 140.86 83.89
C ASN A 791 14.42 141.93 84.56
N ALA A 792 15.43 142.46 83.87
CA ALA A 792 16.29 143.53 84.40
C ALA A 792 15.55 144.87 84.66
N ALA A 793 14.40 145.09 84.02
CA ALA A 793 13.62 146.31 84.18
C ALA A 793 12.64 146.28 85.38
N LEU A 794 12.39 145.10 85.97
CA LEU A 794 11.38 144.92 87.03
C LEU A 794 11.96 144.99 88.46
N GLU A 795 13.24 144.67 88.66
CA GLU A 795 13.86 144.66 89.99
C GLU A 795 14.12 146.06 90.59
N SER A 796 14.12 147.12 89.78
CA SER A 796 14.27 148.50 90.26
C SER A 796 13.02 149.06 90.94
N LYS A 797 11.84 148.45 90.74
CA LYS A 797 10.55 148.93 91.27
C LYS A 797 10.08 148.22 92.55
N ALA A 798 10.73 147.12 92.97
CA ALA A 798 10.23 146.27 94.06
C ALA A 798 10.76 146.63 95.47
N ARG A 799 11.46 147.77 95.64
CA ARG A 799 12.10 148.15 96.93
C ARG A 799 11.44 149.30 97.70
N ASN A 800 10.38 149.91 97.18
CA ASN A 800 9.53 150.84 97.90
C ASN A 800 8.10 150.29 97.95
N ILE A 801 7.40 150.52 99.07
CA ILE A 801 5.99 150.14 99.32
C ILE A 801 5.82 148.61 99.47
N LYS A 802 6.31 147.95 100.53
CA LYS A 802 5.89 148.02 101.96
C LYS A 802 5.65 149.41 102.55
N SER A 803 4.45 149.92 102.35
CA SER A 803 3.76 150.88 103.22
C SER A 803 2.29 150.88 102.80
N SER A 804 1.36 150.74 103.76
CA SER A 804 -0.08 150.67 103.51
C SER A 804 -0.48 149.40 102.71
N VAL A 805 -1.04 148.37 103.34
CA VAL A 805 -2.37 148.38 103.98
C VAL A 805 -3.39 149.02 103.06
N LEU A 806 -4.22 148.20 102.44
CA LEU A 806 -5.67 148.13 102.69
C LEU A 806 -6.14 146.81 102.03
N LEU A 807 -7.04 146.03 102.65
CA LEU A 807 -8.49 146.23 102.66
C LEU A 807 -9.04 146.43 101.22
N ILE A 808 -10.16 145.80 100.83
CA ILE A 808 -11.08 144.94 101.58
C ILE A 808 -11.59 143.84 100.65
N PRO A 809 -12.06 142.70 101.20
CA PRO A 809 -12.31 141.49 100.43
C PRO A 809 -13.76 141.50 99.93
N THR A 810 -14.57 140.56 100.39
CA THR A 810 -16.02 140.43 100.17
C THR A 810 -16.44 139.97 98.77
N THR A 811 -17.24 138.91 98.65
CA THR A 811 -17.53 137.78 99.56
C THR A 811 -18.00 136.61 98.63
N LYS A 812 -17.93 135.31 98.97
CA LYS A 812 -18.66 134.68 100.10
C LYS A 812 -20.17 135.04 99.98
N GLU A 813 -21.12 134.26 100.42
CA GLU A 813 -21.16 133.33 101.53
C GLU A 813 -22.43 132.49 101.26
N LEU A 814 -22.56 131.25 101.68
CA LEU A 814 -22.08 130.67 102.92
C LEU A 814 -21.29 129.38 102.61
N ILE A 815 -20.26 129.01 103.37
CA ILE A 815 -20.48 128.10 104.51
C ILE A 815 -21.55 127.07 104.08
N GLN A 816 -21.23 125.99 103.37
CA GLN A 816 -20.46 124.87 103.93
C GLN A 816 -19.72 123.95 102.90
N ALA A 817 -18.96 124.39 101.89
CA ALA A 817 -18.90 125.68 101.21
C ALA A 817 -19.71 125.69 99.88
N ILE A 818 -20.22 124.54 99.41
CA ILE A 818 -21.20 124.32 98.30
C ILE A 818 -20.68 124.73 96.89
N LYS A 819 -20.81 123.99 95.76
CA LYS A 819 -21.47 122.72 95.35
C LYS A 819 -22.83 122.79 94.60
N ILE A 820 -22.91 123.57 93.51
CA ILE A 820 -23.64 123.28 92.25
C ILE A 820 -22.67 123.54 91.09
#